data_AF-X0K0T1-F1
#
_entry.id   AF-X0K0T1-F1
#
_cell.length_a   1.000
_cell.length_b   1.000
_cell.length_c   1.000
_cell.angle_alpha   90.00
_cell.angle_beta   90.00
_cell.angle_gamma   90.00
#
_symmetry.space_group_name_H-M   'P 1'
#
loop_
_entity.id
_entity.type
_entity.pdbx_description
1 polymer ?
#
loop_
_entity_poly.entity_id
_entity_poly.type
_entity_poly.pdbx_seq_one_letter_code
_entity_poly.pdbx_strand_id
1 'polypeptide(L)'
;MAAPHPLSALSARETNLARDIVKASHPGALLFFRQSYLFEPPKEEVLRFLELEHSGALTTSSPRPDRCAQVFYDVIGGDQKSQYYESVVDVTKRSIVAQEIISEEHQASLTTAEFDIVVESCKRSKMFQDKLKEIKLPEGFETVIEPWPYGAPDLEDGNTRYFQALVFARDARKGQDSNFYAYPMPLIPVMDAATKEIIRIDEPATGGKGDSLTDKTYAAGAIDHCQSAEYVPELLPNGTRKDLKPLMVVQPQGPSFSITEGNLIQWQKWRMRVTFNPREGAVIHDIRYDGRPVLYRLSISDMTVPYADPRPPYHRKQAFDFGDGGLGHCVNNLTLGCDCLGVIKYFDGVLTDADGTAQESKNVICLHEQDNGIGWKHTDWRTGRAVVTRRRELVIQFIITLANYEYVFNYKFDQAAGIVVEARATGIVSVVNMDPGKTAPWGNVVSPGALAQNHQHVFCVRIDPSIDGNENTVVQEESLPLRMDKRTNPNGNMYEVRQTHITTSQGIDAAPFNNRVFKVQNLNKLNRVSGKPVGYKITPPATQLLLADPNSTQAKRALFAKKHFWVTKYKDHELFAGGRYTLLSKSEVGGVSDAADRCDDVLNQDVVCWSVFGLTHNPRVEDWPVMPVEMLQLHISPSDFFTGNPALDVPSDKDVASRLTSGCCKEEGPKL
;
A
#
# COMPACT_ATOMS: atom_id res chain seq x y z
N MET A 1 -27.38 7.82 20.90
CA MET A 1 -26.28 8.01 19.92
C MET A 1 -26.88 7.97 18.53
N ALA A 2 -26.45 8.85 17.63
CA ALA A 2 -26.85 8.77 16.22
C ALA A 2 -26.29 7.48 15.60
N ALA A 3 -27.03 6.88 14.66
CA ALA A 3 -26.55 5.71 13.93
C ALA A 3 -25.31 6.09 13.10
N PRO A 4 -24.23 5.29 13.10
CA PRO A 4 -23.05 5.57 12.31
C PRO A 4 -23.37 5.62 10.81
N HIS A 5 -22.55 6.33 10.04
CA HIS A 5 -22.64 6.31 8.59
C HIS A 5 -22.39 4.87 8.08
N PRO A 6 -23.06 4.39 7.01
CA PRO A 6 -22.91 3.01 6.54
C PRO A 6 -21.47 2.60 6.22
N LEU A 7 -20.67 3.55 5.72
CA LEU A 7 -19.25 3.34 5.42
C LEU A 7 -18.31 3.60 6.61
N SER A 8 -18.78 4.09 7.76
CA SER A 8 -17.90 4.29 8.92
C SER A 8 -17.37 2.93 9.40
N ALA A 9 -16.06 2.88 9.71
CA ALA A 9 -15.42 1.71 10.31
C ALA A 9 -16.21 1.22 11.54
N LEU A 10 -16.07 -0.08 11.85
CA LEU A 10 -16.65 -0.63 13.07
C LEU A 10 -16.00 0.02 14.29
N SER A 11 -16.82 0.34 15.28
CA SER A 11 -16.33 0.70 16.62
C SER A 11 -15.83 -0.55 17.35
N ALA A 12 -14.95 -0.38 18.34
CA ALA A 12 -14.51 -1.49 19.20
C ALA A 12 -15.70 -2.22 19.85
N ARG A 13 -16.79 -1.51 20.16
CA ARG A 13 -18.02 -2.12 20.69
C ARG A 13 -18.70 -3.04 19.67
N GLU A 14 -18.80 -2.61 18.41
CA GLU A 14 -19.41 -3.41 17.34
C GLU A 14 -18.56 -4.63 17.00
N THR A 15 -17.23 -4.46 16.95
CA THR A 15 -16.28 -5.57 16.75
C THR A 15 -16.36 -6.60 17.87
N ASN A 16 -16.37 -6.15 19.14
CA ASN A 16 -16.53 -7.05 20.29
C ASN A 16 -17.90 -7.77 20.29
N LEU A 17 -18.97 -7.09 19.87
CA LEU A 17 -20.28 -7.73 19.71
C LEU A 17 -20.25 -8.83 18.63
N ALA A 18 -19.61 -8.57 17.50
CA ALA A 18 -19.45 -9.58 16.44
C ALA A 18 -18.65 -10.79 16.93
N ARG A 19 -17.56 -10.56 17.67
CA ARG A 19 -16.79 -11.62 18.36
C ARG A 19 -17.69 -12.46 19.26
N ASP A 20 -18.49 -11.84 20.11
CA ASP A 20 -19.33 -12.55 21.09
C ASP A 20 -20.38 -13.43 20.40
N ILE A 21 -20.96 -12.96 19.30
CA ILE A 21 -21.89 -13.73 18.47
C ILE A 21 -21.18 -14.95 17.85
N VAL A 22 -19.98 -14.79 17.32
CA VAL A 22 -19.17 -15.88 16.76
C VAL A 22 -18.76 -16.90 17.83
N LYS A 23 -18.37 -16.44 19.03
CA LYS A 23 -18.08 -17.33 20.17
C LYS A 23 -19.30 -18.14 20.57
N ALA A 24 -20.48 -17.51 20.59
CA ALA A 24 -21.73 -18.18 20.93
C ALA A 24 -22.14 -19.26 19.91
N SER A 25 -21.75 -19.12 18.63
CA SER A 25 -22.06 -20.13 17.60
C SER A 25 -21.13 -21.35 17.62
N HIS A 26 -20.06 -21.34 18.42
CA HIS A 26 -19.10 -22.45 18.55
C HIS A 26 -18.92 -22.86 20.01
N PRO A 27 -19.98 -23.37 20.68
CA PRO A 27 -19.91 -23.72 22.09
C PRO A 27 -18.87 -24.81 22.34
N GLY A 28 -17.92 -24.54 23.25
CA GLY A 28 -16.88 -25.49 23.66
C GLY A 28 -15.66 -25.56 22.73
N ALA A 29 -15.64 -24.83 21.62
CA ALA A 29 -14.47 -24.74 20.76
C ALA A 29 -13.51 -23.64 21.24
N LEU A 30 -12.21 -23.83 20.99
CA LEU A 30 -11.22 -22.76 21.10
C LEU A 30 -11.21 -21.99 19.78
N LEU A 31 -11.40 -20.67 19.82
CA LEU A 31 -11.36 -19.82 18.64
C LEU A 31 -10.08 -19.00 18.61
N PHE A 32 -9.41 -18.97 17.46
CA PHE A 32 -8.29 -18.06 17.19
C PHE A 32 -8.73 -17.04 16.15
N PHE A 33 -8.99 -15.81 16.57
CA PHE A 33 -9.42 -14.73 15.68
C PHE A 33 -8.22 -14.17 14.90
N ARG A 34 -8.46 -13.89 13.62
CA ARG A 34 -7.46 -13.40 12.68
C ARG A 34 -7.59 -11.91 12.47
N GLN A 35 -8.79 -11.46 12.14
CA GLN A 35 -9.12 -10.05 11.93
C GLN A 35 -10.64 -9.86 11.99
N SER A 36 -11.09 -8.63 12.20
CA SER A 36 -12.49 -8.26 11.99
C SER A 36 -12.62 -6.78 11.64
N TYR A 37 -13.43 -6.47 10.64
CA TYR A 37 -13.67 -5.11 10.17
C TYR A 37 -15.02 -5.02 9.44
N LEU A 38 -15.39 -3.80 9.04
CA LEU A 38 -16.65 -3.54 8.35
C LEU A 38 -16.72 -4.36 7.05
N PHE A 39 -17.77 -5.17 6.92
CA PHE A 39 -18.14 -5.72 5.63
C PHE A 39 -18.87 -4.61 4.88
N GLU A 40 -18.17 -3.92 3.97
CA GLU A 40 -18.73 -2.78 3.24
C GLU A 40 -20.06 -3.17 2.58
N PRO A 41 -21.16 -2.41 2.79
CA PRO A 41 -22.45 -2.79 2.23
C PRO A 41 -22.45 -2.74 0.69
N PRO A 42 -23.38 -3.43 0.02
CA PRO A 42 -23.51 -3.38 -1.44
C PRO A 42 -23.55 -1.93 -1.95
N LYS A 43 -22.75 -1.61 -2.97
CA LYS A 43 -22.61 -0.23 -3.48
C LYS A 43 -23.95 0.37 -3.87
N GLU A 44 -24.85 -0.42 -4.44
CA GLU A 44 -26.19 0.04 -4.81
C GLU A 44 -26.99 0.58 -3.61
N GLU A 45 -26.92 -0.10 -2.46
CA GLU A 45 -27.61 0.35 -1.24
C GLU A 45 -26.95 1.61 -0.66
N VAL A 46 -25.62 1.67 -0.68
CA VAL A 46 -24.86 2.85 -0.25
C VAL A 46 -25.20 4.05 -1.14
N LEU A 47 -25.28 3.89 -2.45
CA LEU A 47 -25.64 4.97 -3.38
C LEU A 47 -27.03 5.53 -3.10
N ARG A 48 -28.02 4.67 -2.79
CA ARG A 48 -29.37 5.13 -2.38
C ARG A 48 -29.31 5.93 -1.08
N PHE A 49 -28.50 5.51 -0.12
CA PHE A 49 -28.26 6.26 1.12
C PHE A 49 -27.58 7.61 0.84
N LEU A 50 -26.53 7.63 0.01
CA LEU A 50 -25.78 8.84 -0.33
C LEU A 50 -26.65 9.84 -1.09
N GLU A 51 -27.56 9.41 -1.96
CA GLU A 51 -28.50 10.32 -2.63
C GLU A 51 -29.35 11.12 -1.62
N LEU A 52 -29.83 10.45 -0.56
CA LEU A 52 -30.56 11.11 0.53
C LEU A 52 -29.64 12.03 1.35
N GLU A 53 -28.40 11.62 1.61
CA GLU A 53 -27.41 12.42 2.33
C GLU A 53 -27.09 13.71 1.55
N HIS A 54 -26.77 13.60 0.27
CA HIS A 54 -26.34 14.72 -0.58
C HIS A 54 -27.47 15.69 -0.91
N SER A 55 -28.72 15.21 -0.98
CA SER A 55 -29.90 16.05 -1.17
C SER A 55 -30.37 16.75 0.12
N GLY A 56 -29.76 16.42 1.28
CA GLY A 56 -30.22 16.91 2.59
C GLY A 56 -31.54 16.29 3.05
N ALA A 57 -32.01 15.23 2.38
CA ALA A 57 -33.26 14.53 2.70
C ALA A 57 -33.08 13.40 3.74
N LEU A 58 -31.85 13.19 4.24
CA LEU A 58 -31.56 12.15 5.22
C LEU A 58 -32.24 12.44 6.57
N THR A 59 -33.01 11.48 7.06
CA THR A 59 -33.71 11.51 8.35
C THR A 59 -33.33 10.30 9.20
N THR A 60 -33.75 10.29 10.47
CA THR A 60 -33.57 9.13 11.35
C THR A 60 -34.33 7.88 10.89
N SER A 61 -35.37 8.05 10.07
CA SER A 61 -36.17 6.96 9.49
C SER A 61 -35.77 6.57 8.07
N SER A 62 -34.79 7.25 7.48
CA SER A 62 -34.31 6.90 6.14
C SER A 62 -33.76 5.47 6.13
N PRO A 63 -34.04 4.67 5.08
CA PRO A 63 -33.46 3.34 4.93
C PRO A 63 -31.93 3.39 4.98
N ARG A 64 -31.33 2.40 5.66
CA ARG A 64 -29.88 2.25 5.78
C ARG A 64 -29.50 0.84 5.34
N PRO A 65 -28.34 0.68 4.68
CA PRO A 65 -27.77 -0.64 4.46
C PRO A 65 -27.55 -1.37 5.78
N ASP A 66 -27.60 -2.70 5.74
CA ASP A 66 -27.27 -3.52 6.90
C ASP A 66 -25.83 -3.24 7.35
N ARG A 67 -25.64 -3.10 8.66
CA ARG A 67 -24.32 -2.85 9.25
C ARG A 67 -23.71 -4.19 9.65
N CYS A 68 -22.77 -4.66 8.85
CA CYS A 68 -22.19 -5.99 8.98
C CYS A 68 -20.69 -5.95 9.31
N ALA A 69 -20.25 -6.86 10.16
CA ALA A 69 -18.85 -7.14 10.44
C ALA A 69 -18.42 -8.41 9.72
N GLN A 70 -17.32 -8.38 8.97
CA GLN A 70 -16.65 -9.60 8.54
C GLN A 70 -15.70 -10.05 9.66
N VAL A 71 -15.77 -11.32 10.02
CA VAL A 71 -15.00 -11.92 11.12
C VAL A 71 -14.29 -13.16 10.58
N PHE A 72 -12.99 -13.21 10.78
CA PHE A 72 -12.10 -14.26 10.26
C PHE A 72 -11.47 -14.98 11.46
N TYR A 73 -11.59 -16.30 11.54
CA TYR A 73 -11.16 -17.04 12.72
C TYR A 73 -10.93 -18.52 12.43
N ASP A 74 -10.04 -19.15 13.17
CA ASP A 74 -9.90 -20.60 13.20
C ASP A 74 -10.73 -21.19 14.33
N VAL A 75 -11.39 -22.31 14.05
CA VAL A 75 -12.04 -23.17 15.04
C VAL A 75 -11.09 -24.31 15.37
N ILE A 76 -10.64 -24.37 16.63
CA ILE A 76 -9.63 -25.29 17.14
C ILE A 76 -10.25 -26.20 18.21
N GLY A 77 -10.03 -27.52 18.09
CA GLY A 77 -10.43 -28.53 19.08
C GLY A 77 -11.47 -29.54 18.57
N GLY A 78 -11.67 -30.63 19.33
CA GLY A 78 -12.52 -31.77 18.96
C GLY A 78 -11.77 -32.89 18.25
N ASP A 79 -12.50 -33.81 17.61
CA ASP A 79 -11.95 -34.94 16.83
C ASP A 79 -11.55 -34.55 15.39
N GLN A 80 -11.67 -33.26 15.03
CA GLN A 80 -11.43 -32.76 13.68
C GLN A 80 -10.21 -31.82 13.61
N LYS A 81 -9.62 -31.72 12.42
CA LYS A 81 -8.54 -30.77 12.11
C LYS A 81 -9.06 -29.33 12.24
N SER A 82 -8.21 -28.41 12.66
CA SER A 82 -8.57 -26.98 12.73
C SER A 82 -9.11 -26.48 11.39
N GLN A 83 -10.18 -25.70 11.43
CA GLN A 83 -10.88 -25.19 10.25
C GLN A 83 -10.86 -23.66 10.27
N TYR A 84 -10.58 -23.06 9.11
CA TYR A 84 -10.61 -21.61 8.93
C TYR A 84 -12.01 -21.16 8.47
N TYR A 85 -12.60 -20.24 9.22
CA TYR A 85 -13.94 -19.72 8.99
C TYR A 85 -13.91 -18.24 8.65
N GLU A 86 -14.83 -17.85 7.78
CA GLU A 86 -15.22 -16.46 7.61
C GLU A 86 -16.72 -16.31 7.89
N SER A 87 -17.10 -15.26 8.60
CA SER A 87 -18.49 -14.99 8.94
C SER A 87 -18.83 -13.53 8.76
N VAL A 88 -20.03 -13.27 8.26
CA VAL A 88 -20.63 -11.93 8.19
C VAL A 88 -21.67 -11.84 9.29
N VAL A 89 -21.48 -10.89 10.21
CA VAL A 89 -22.34 -10.68 11.37
C VAL A 89 -23.05 -9.34 11.24
N ASP A 90 -24.38 -9.36 11.17
CA ASP A 90 -25.18 -8.14 11.28
C ASP A 90 -25.18 -7.70 12.76
N VAL A 91 -24.46 -6.61 13.06
CA VAL A 91 -24.30 -6.12 14.43
C VAL A 91 -25.55 -5.44 14.98
N THR A 92 -26.50 -5.09 14.10
CA THR A 92 -27.77 -4.49 14.49
C THR A 92 -28.78 -5.57 14.85
N LYS A 93 -28.92 -6.60 14.00
CA LYS A 93 -29.80 -7.75 14.20
C LYS A 93 -29.22 -8.78 15.19
N ARG A 94 -27.92 -8.70 15.46
CA ARG A 94 -27.16 -9.60 16.35
C ARG A 94 -27.18 -11.05 15.89
N SER A 95 -26.96 -11.27 14.60
CA SER A 95 -27.02 -12.59 13.97
C SER A 95 -25.95 -12.75 12.91
N ILE A 96 -25.45 -13.98 12.77
CA ILE A 96 -24.63 -14.38 11.62
C ILE A 96 -25.55 -14.46 10.40
N VAL A 97 -25.24 -13.71 9.35
CA VAL A 97 -26.02 -13.68 8.09
C VAL A 97 -25.36 -14.48 6.97
N ALA A 98 -24.05 -14.71 7.06
CA ALA A 98 -23.32 -15.63 6.20
C ALA A 98 -22.16 -16.26 6.98
N GLN A 99 -21.86 -17.52 6.70
CA GLN A 99 -20.73 -18.24 7.28
C GLN A 99 -20.19 -19.21 6.23
N GLU A 100 -18.87 -19.25 6.09
CA GLU A 100 -18.17 -20.09 5.12
C GLU A 100 -17.00 -20.79 5.83
N ILE A 101 -16.84 -22.09 5.57
CA ILE A 101 -15.61 -22.82 5.89
C ILE A 101 -14.72 -22.71 4.66
N ILE A 102 -13.57 -22.09 4.83
CA ILE A 102 -12.64 -21.84 3.73
C ILE A 102 -11.87 -23.14 3.43
N SER A 103 -11.75 -23.43 2.13
CA SER A 103 -11.00 -24.60 1.63
C SER A 103 -9.56 -24.64 2.16
N GLU A 104 -9.04 -25.83 2.46
CA GLU A 104 -7.66 -26.03 2.91
C GLU A 104 -6.60 -25.62 1.86
N GLU A 105 -7.01 -25.37 0.61
CA GLU A 105 -6.17 -24.79 -0.43
C GLU A 105 -5.83 -23.32 -0.19
N HIS A 106 -6.62 -22.64 0.66
CA HIS A 106 -6.43 -21.25 1.04
C HIS A 106 -5.99 -21.15 2.49
N GLN A 107 -5.27 -20.07 2.79
CA GLN A 107 -4.67 -19.85 4.09
C GLN A 107 -5.08 -18.49 4.62
N ALA A 108 -5.42 -18.45 5.91
CA ALA A 108 -5.74 -17.21 6.60
C ALA A 108 -4.53 -16.27 6.63
N SER A 109 -4.76 -14.95 6.63
CA SER A 109 -3.71 -13.96 6.84
C SER A 109 -2.94 -14.18 8.14
N LEU A 110 -1.73 -13.64 8.18
CA LEU A 110 -0.83 -13.70 9.32
C LEU A 110 -1.33 -12.82 10.46
N THR A 111 -0.97 -13.23 11.68
CA THR A 111 -1.13 -12.41 12.89
C THR A 111 0.21 -12.28 13.61
N THR A 112 0.41 -11.20 14.35
CA THR A 112 1.64 -11.00 15.14
C THR A 112 1.84 -12.08 16.19
N ALA A 113 0.77 -12.64 16.75
CA ALA A 113 0.82 -13.76 17.68
C ALA A 113 1.48 -15.02 17.07
N GLU A 114 1.38 -15.23 15.76
CA GLU A 114 2.07 -16.35 15.10
C GLU A 114 3.58 -16.13 15.02
N PHE A 115 4.04 -14.88 14.93
CA PHE A 115 5.48 -14.58 14.92
C PHE A 115 6.14 -14.90 16.26
N ASP A 116 5.47 -14.60 17.38
CA ASP A 116 5.94 -15.01 18.71
C ASP A 116 6.06 -16.54 18.80
N ILE A 117 5.09 -17.26 18.24
CA ILE A 117 5.12 -18.73 18.18
C ILE A 117 6.35 -19.21 17.39
N VAL A 118 6.68 -18.59 16.25
CA VAL A 118 7.88 -18.96 15.46
C VAL A 118 9.16 -18.77 16.28
N VAL A 119 9.31 -17.61 16.94
CA VAL A 119 10.50 -17.31 17.75
C VAL A 119 10.65 -18.32 18.90
N GLU A 120 9.58 -18.58 19.64
CA GLU A 120 9.60 -19.55 20.75
C GLU A 120 9.83 -20.98 20.26
N SER A 121 9.34 -21.33 19.07
CA SER A 121 9.56 -22.64 18.45
C SER A 121 11.02 -22.85 18.06
N CYS A 122 11.67 -21.81 17.54
CA CYS A 122 13.11 -21.83 17.29
C CYS A 122 13.91 -21.98 18.59
N LYS A 123 13.60 -21.19 19.64
CA LYS A 123 14.30 -21.26 20.94
C LYS A 123 14.25 -22.66 21.57
N ARG A 124 13.10 -23.35 21.50
CA ARG A 124 12.95 -24.72 22.05
C ARG A 124 13.51 -25.82 21.17
N SER A 125 13.74 -25.57 19.88
CA SER A 125 14.14 -26.60 18.93
C SER A 125 15.58 -27.04 19.14
N LYS A 126 15.77 -28.28 19.59
CA LYS A 126 17.10 -28.88 19.68
C LYS A 126 17.84 -28.88 18.33
N MET A 127 17.13 -29.15 17.23
CA MET A 127 17.69 -29.12 15.88
C MET A 127 18.29 -27.75 15.55
N PHE A 128 17.55 -26.68 15.86
CA PHE A 128 18.03 -25.32 15.63
C PHE A 128 19.21 -24.98 16.55
N GLN A 129 19.11 -25.31 17.85
CA GLN A 129 20.19 -25.07 18.82
C GLN A 129 21.48 -25.81 18.46
N ASP A 130 21.39 -27.03 17.91
CA ASP A 130 22.55 -27.79 17.47
C ASP A 130 23.19 -27.18 16.22
N LYS A 131 22.39 -26.67 15.28
CA LYS A 131 22.90 -25.91 14.11
C LYS A 131 23.54 -24.59 14.49
N LEU A 132 22.98 -23.85 15.46
CA LEU A 132 23.58 -22.62 15.96
C LEU A 132 24.98 -22.84 16.54
N LYS A 133 25.24 -23.99 17.19
CA LYS A 133 26.57 -24.33 17.72
C LYS A 133 27.64 -24.54 16.64
N GLU A 134 27.23 -24.84 15.40
CA GLU A 134 28.17 -24.92 14.26
C GLU A 134 28.68 -23.53 13.86
N ILE A 135 27.93 -22.46 14.19
CA ILE A 135 28.32 -21.07 13.93
C ILE A 135 28.94 -20.47 15.20
N LYS A 136 30.23 -20.17 15.13
CA LYS A 136 30.97 -19.50 16.20
C LYS A 136 30.66 -18.00 16.16
N LEU A 137 29.75 -17.54 17.02
CA LEU A 137 29.49 -16.12 17.19
C LEU A 137 30.69 -15.41 17.86
N PRO A 138 31.01 -14.17 17.47
CA PRO A 138 31.98 -13.35 18.18
C PRO A 138 31.56 -13.11 19.64
N GLU A 139 32.53 -12.85 20.52
CA GLU A 139 32.25 -12.59 21.93
C GLU A 139 31.33 -11.37 22.11
N GLY A 140 30.26 -11.54 22.91
CA GLY A 140 29.27 -10.51 23.17
C GLY A 140 28.12 -10.45 22.16
N PHE A 141 28.09 -11.34 21.16
CA PHE A 141 26.99 -11.43 20.21
C PHE A 141 25.90 -12.40 20.67
N GLU A 142 24.66 -12.09 20.31
CA GLU A 142 23.49 -12.94 20.53
C GLU A 142 22.71 -13.15 19.23
N THR A 143 21.93 -14.23 19.16
CA THR A 143 21.11 -14.55 17.99
C THR A 143 19.79 -13.77 18.01
N VAL A 144 19.42 -13.22 16.86
CA VAL A 144 18.11 -12.60 16.60
C VAL A 144 17.38 -13.45 15.55
N ILE A 145 16.09 -13.70 15.79
CA ILE A 145 15.23 -14.52 14.93
C ILE A 145 14.12 -13.61 14.42
N GLU A 146 14.04 -13.43 13.11
CA GLU A 146 13.02 -12.63 12.45
C GLU A 146 12.05 -13.56 11.69
N PRO A 147 10.84 -13.79 12.20
CA PRO A 147 9.82 -14.57 11.51
C PRO A 147 9.45 -13.95 10.16
N TRP A 148 9.21 -14.81 9.18
CA TRP A 148 8.84 -14.42 7.82
C TRP A 148 7.71 -15.31 7.28
N PRO A 149 6.83 -14.77 6.41
CA PRO A 149 5.98 -15.61 5.59
C PRO A 149 6.83 -16.61 4.82
N TYR A 150 6.32 -17.83 4.68
CA TYR A 150 7.03 -18.89 3.95
C TYR A 150 7.07 -18.64 2.43
N GLY A 151 6.18 -17.80 1.90
CA GLY A 151 6.04 -17.57 0.47
C GLY A 151 5.18 -18.65 -0.19
N ALA A 152 5.37 -18.91 -1.47
CA ALA A 152 4.68 -20.03 -2.12
C ALA A 152 5.29 -21.36 -1.65
N PRO A 153 4.48 -22.38 -1.32
CA PRO A 153 5.00 -23.68 -0.93
C PRO A 153 5.74 -24.36 -2.10
N ASP A 154 6.80 -25.08 -1.79
CA ASP A 154 7.43 -25.98 -2.75
C ASP A 154 6.45 -27.11 -3.09
N LEU A 155 6.61 -27.78 -4.24
CA LEU A 155 5.65 -28.80 -4.69
C LEU A 155 5.45 -29.92 -3.64
N GLU A 156 6.53 -30.29 -2.96
CA GLU A 156 6.55 -31.34 -1.93
C GLU A 156 5.85 -30.94 -0.63
N ASP A 157 5.73 -29.63 -0.36
CA ASP A 157 5.10 -29.11 0.86
C ASP A 157 3.56 -29.22 0.82
N GLY A 158 2.99 -29.45 -0.36
CA GLY A 158 1.53 -29.54 -0.55
C GLY A 158 0.84 -28.22 -0.19
N ASN A 159 -0.15 -28.29 0.70
CA ASN A 159 -0.89 -27.12 1.24
C ASN A 159 -0.57 -26.87 2.71
N THR A 160 0.57 -27.39 3.20
CA THR A 160 0.93 -27.28 4.62
C THR A 160 1.27 -25.83 4.96
N ARG A 161 0.74 -25.32 6.09
CA ARG A 161 1.04 -23.97 6.57
C ARG A 161 2.41 -23.96 7.24
N TYR A 162 3.42 -23.51 6.50
CA TYR A 162 4.76 -23.30 7.03
C TYR A 162 5.04 -21.84 7.34
N PHE A 163 5.97 -21.64 8.26
CA PHE A 163 6.69 -20.39 8.49
C PHE A 163 8.17 -20.62 8.26
N GLN A 164 8.89 -19.57 7.89
CA GLN A 164 10.35 -19.57 7.95
C GLN A 164 10.80 -18.41 8.85
N ALA A 165 12.05 -18.44 9.32
CA ALA A 165 12.65 -17.27 9.96
C ALA A 165 14.00 -16.96 9.34
N LEU A 166 14.30 -15.67 9.24
CA LEU A 166 15.64 -15.18 8.92
C LEU A 166 16.41 -15.05 10.24
N VAL A 167 17.65 -15.53 10.25
CA VAL A 167 18.48 -15.54 11.46
C VAL A 167 19.61 -14.53 11.31
N PHE A 168 19.79 -13.73 12.35
CA PHE A 168 20.81 -12.69 12.42
C PHE A 168 21.57 -12.80 13.75
N ALA A 169 22.65 -12.05 13.88
CA ALA A 169 23.29 -11.80 15.16
C ALA A 169 23.22 -10.31 15.53
N ARG A 170 23.31 -10.01 16.82
CA ARG A 170 23.40 -8.65 17.36
C ARG A 170 24.57 -8.55 18.31
N ASP A 171 25.34 -7.47 18.22
CA ASP A 171 26.33 -7.14 19.24
C ASP A 171 25.63 -6.60 20.49
N ALA A 172 25.36 -7.47 21.47
CA ALA A 172 24.60 -7.14 22.67
C ALA A 172 25.28 -6.05 23.52
N ARG A 173 26.59 -5.83 23.34
CA ARG A 173 27.35 -4.77 24.04
C ARG A 173 26.92 -3.37 23.59
N LYS A 174 26.30 -3.24 22.42
CA LYS A 174 25.77 -1.98 21.88
C LYS A 174 24.32 -1.70 22.26
N GLY A 175 23.68 -2.61 22.99
CA GLY A 175 22.28 -2.48 23.39
C GLY A 175 21.29 -3.09 22.39
N GLN A 176 20.02 -3.08 22.77
CA GLN A 176 18.96 -3.77 22.02
C GLN A 176 18.64 -3.10 20.68
N ASP A 177 18.91 -1.80 20.55
CA ASP A 177 18.63 -1.01 19.33
C ASP A 177 19.74 -1.11 18.27
N SER A 178 20.81 -1.89 18.53
CA SER A 178 21.87 -2.10 17.54
C SER A 178 21.33 -2.83 16.31
N ASN A 179 21.77 -2.39 15.14
CA ASN A 179 21.32 -2.93 13.86
C ASN A 179 21.78 -4.39 13.66
N PHE A 180 20.91 -5.34 13.99
CA PHE A 180 21.19 -6.77 13.82
C PHE A 180 21.23 -7.22 12.35
N TYR A 181 20.61 -6.47 11.42
CA TYR A 181 20.67 -6.78 10.00
C TYR A 181 22.11 -6.76 9.47
N ALA A 182 23.03 -6.07 10.15
CA ALA A 182 24.45 -6.04 9.79
C ALA A 182 25.16 -7.41 9.91
N TYR A 183 24.53 -8.40 10.56
CA TYR A 183 25.12 -9.70 10.82
C TYR A 183 24.19 -10.86 10.40
N PRO A 184 23.86 -11.01 9.11
CA PRO A 184 23.02 -12.10 8.64
C PRO A 184 23.70 -13.45 8.85
N MET A 185 22.95 -14.45 9.32
CA MET A 185 23.43 -15.82 9.50
C MET A 185 22.84 -16.75 8.43
N PRO A 186 23.61 -17.72 7.91
CA PRO A 186 23.16 -18.62 6.85
C PRO A 186 22.35 -19.81 7.40
N LEU A 187 21.31 -19.53 8.19
CA LEU A 187 20.37 -20.52 8.72
C LEU A 187 18.94 -20.01 8.56
N ILE A 188 18.05 -20.86 8.06
CA ILE A 188 16.62 -20.56 7.88
C ILE A 188 15.80 -21.71 8.48
N PRO A 189 15.39 -21.63 9.77
CA PRO A 189 14.50 -22.62 10.36
C PRO A 189 13.12 -22.55 9.70
N VAL A 190 12.53 -23.73 9.44
CA VAL A 190 11.16 -23.87 8.93
C VAL A 190 10.28 -24.51 10.00
N MET A 191 9.18 -23.84 10.33
CA MET A 191 8.21 -24.28 11.34
C MET A 191 6.92 -24.76 10.69
N ASP A 192 6.43 -25.92 11.11
CA ASP A 192 5.05 -26.37 10.85
C ASP A 192 4.08 -25.63 11.79
N ALA A 193 3.11 -24.91 11.24
CA ALA A 193 2.16 -24.12 12.04
C ALA A 193 1.21 -24.96 12.88
N ALA A 194 0.90 -26.20 12.46
CA ALA A 194 -0.01 -27.09 13.17
C ALA A 194 0.67 -27.73 14.39
N THR A 195 1.87 -28.29 14.21
CA THR A 195 2.63 -28.90 15.31
C THR A 195 3.40 -27.87 16.14
N LYS A 196 3.66 -26.69 15.56
CA LYS A 196 4.54 -25.64 16.08
C LYS A 196 5.99 -26.15 16.22
N GLU A 197 6.39 -27.19 15.48
CA GLU A 197 7.74 -27.73 15.57
C GLU A 197 8.62 -27.20 14.43
N ILE A 198 9.91 -27.00 14.72
CA ILE A 198 10.89 -26.76 13.68
C ILE A 198 11.22 -28.10 13.03
N ILE A 199 10.78 -28.25 11.78
CA ILE A 199 10.85 -29.53 11.05
C ILE A 199 12.15 -29.67 10.25
N ARG A 200 12.77 -28.55 9.87
CA ARG A 200 14.07 -28.51 9.19
C ARG A 200 14.75 -27.15 9.35
N ILE A 201 16.04 -27.11 9.07
CA ILE A 201 16.85 -25.89 8.96
C ILE A 201 17.46 -25.86 7.56
N ASP A 202 17.03 -24.91 6.73
CA ASP A 202 17.65 -24.68 5.43
C ASP A 202 18.99 -23.93 5.65
N GLU A 203 20.07 -24.40 5.05
CA GLU A 203 21.43 -23.83 5.16
C GLU A 203 21.84 -23.20 3.82
N PRO A 204 21.39 -21.97 3.50
CA PRO A 204 21.59 -21.36 2.19
C PRO A 204 23.07 -21.16 1.84
N ALA A 205 23.39 -21.26 0.55
CA ALA A 205 24.72 -20.96 0.04
C ALA A 205 25.10 -19.48 0.28
N THR A 206 26.34 -19.24 0.67
CA THR A 206 26.91 -17.90 0.93
C THR A 206 27.91 -17.46 -0.14
N GLY A 207 28.18 -18.32 -1.13
CA GLY A 207 28.98 -17.98 -2.30
C GLY A 207 28.32 -16.94 -3.23
N GLY A 208 29.09 -16.53 -4.24
CA GLY A 208 28.70 -15.49 -5.19
C GLY A 208 28.78 -15.95 -6.65
N LYS A 209 29.15 -15.00 -7.52
CA LYS A 209 29.22 -15.20 -8.97
C LYS A 209 30.17 -16.35 -9.33
N GLY A 210 29.63 -17.37 -9.99
CA GLY A 210 30.39 -18.53 -10.46
C GLY A 210 30.50 -19.66 -9.43
N ASP A 211 30.02 -19.46 -8.20
CA ASP A 211 29.91 -20.51 -7.19
C ASP A 211 28.57 -21.28 -7.36
N SER A 212 28.46 -22.44 -6.71
CA SER A 212 27.22 -23.22 -6.65
C SER A 212 26.10 -22.46 -5.92
N LEU A 213 24.86 -22.64 -6.36
CA LEU A 213 23.69 -22.03 -5.72
C LEU A 213 23.27 -22.75 -4.43
N THR A 214 23.79 -23.96 -4.18
CA THR A 214 23.36 -24.83 -3.08
C THR A 214 24.47 -25.25 -2.14
N ASP A 215 25.73 -25.05 -2.51
CA ASP A 215 26.85 -25.55 -1.71
C ASP A 215 27.04 -24.69 -0.45
N LYS A 216 27.24 -25.37 0.69
CA LYS A 216 27.61 -24.73 1.95
C LYS A 216 29.08 -24.35 1.92
N THR A 217 29.36 -23.05 1.76
CA THR A 217 30.72 -22.50 1.67
C THR A 217 31.17 -21.70 2.90
N TYR A 218 30.25 -21.29 3.76
CA TYR A 218 30.58 -20.50 4.96
C TYR A 218 31.45 -21.26 5.97
N ALA A 219 32.38 -20.54 6.59
CA ALA A 219 33.19 -21.05 7.70
C ALA A 219 32.42 -21.00 9.03
N ALA A 220 32.94 -21.65 10.07
CA ALA A 220 32.34 -21.60 11.42
C ALA A 220 32.16 -20.15 11.92
N GLY A 221 33.11 -19.25 11.63
CA GLY A 221 32.99 -17.81 11.87
C GLY A 221 32.22 -17.09 10.76
N ALA A 222 30.98 -17.49 10.48
CA ALA A 222 30.20 -17.04 9.32
C ALA A 222 29.90 -15.53 9.29
N ILE A 223 30.11 -14.82 10.41
CA ILE A 223 29.87 -13.38 10.55
C ILE A 223 31.12 -12.61 11.02
N ASP A 224 32.28 -13.26 11.13
CA ASP A 224 33.51 -12.62 11.64
C ASP A 224 33.98 -11.47 10.74
N HIS A 225 33.65 -11.52 9.45
CA HIS A 225 33.96 -10.48 8.47
C HIS A 225 32.90 -9.38 8.37
N CYS A 226 31.76 -9.53 9.05
CA CYS A 226 30.70 -8.54 9.03
C CYS A 226 31.09 -7.26 9.78
N GLN A 227 30.55 -6.12 9.35
CA GLN A 227 30.82 -4.82 9.98
C GLN A 227 29.54 -4.21 10.52
N SER A 228 29.66 -3.58 11.70
CA SER A 228 28.57 -2.81 12.30
C SER A 228 28.15 -1.66 11.39
N ALA A 229 26.83 -1.42 11.33
CA ALA A 229 26.25 -0.34 10.57
C ALA A 229 25.04 0.23 11.31
N GLU A 230 25.31 1.13 12.26
CA GLU A 230 24.27 1.70 13.12
C GLU A 230 23.58 2.89 12.45
N TYR A 231 22.26 3.01 12.63
CA TYR A 231 21.45 4.14 12.17
C TYR A 231 20.87 4.97 13.33
N VAL A 232 20.83 4.40 14.54
CA VAL A 232 20.33 5.05 15.74
C VAL A 232 21.25 6.21 16.12
N PRO A 233 20.73 7.45 16.32
CA PRO A 233 21.55 8.65 16.53
C PRO A 233 22.62 8.52 17.63
N GLU A 234 22.29 7.82 18.72
CA GLU A 234 23.15 7.59 19.88
C GLU A 234 24.30 6.61 19.60
N LEU A 235 24.17 5.79 18.55
CA LEU A 235 25.15 4.76 18.16
C LEU A 235 26.05 5.20 16.99
N LEU A 236 25.81 6.39 16.41
CA LEU A 236 26.62 6.91 15.30
C LEU A 236 28.03 7.34 15.77
N PRO A 237 29.13 6.89 15.13
CA PRO A 237 30.50 7.20 15.57
C PRO A 237 30.81 8.69 15.71
N ASN A 238 30.19 9.54 14.88
CA ASN A 238 30.39 10.99 14.86
C ASN A 238 29.13 11.77 15.29
N GLY A 239 28.09 11.09 15.75
CA GLY A 239 26.78 11.68 16.04
C GLY A 239 26.09 12.31 14.84
N THR A 240 25.04 13.09 15.11
CA THR A 240 24.25 13.81 14.09
C THR A 240 24.85 15.18 13.71
N ARG A 241 24.55 15.66 12.50
CA ARG A 241 24.92 17.02 12.03
C ARG A 241 24.40 18.11 12.98
N LYS A 242 25.16 19.19 13.14
CA LYS A 242 24.87 20.28 14.11
C LYS A 242 24.54 21.62 13.44
N ASP A 243 24.51 21.68 12.11
CA ASP A 243 24.33 22.89 11.31
C ASP A 243 22.91 23.04 10.72
N LEU A 244 22.04 22.06 10.91
CA LEU A 244 20.65 22.10 10.44
C LEU A 244 19.80 23.02 11.33
N LYS A 245 19.32 24.13 10.76
CA LYS A 245 18.42 25.06 11.46
C LYS A 245 16.97 24.55 11.41
N PRO A 246 16.17 24.77 12.47
CA PRO A 246 14.76 24.39 12.47
C PRO A 246 13.96 25.02 11.33
N LEU A 247 13.10 24.22 10.70
CA LEU A 247 12.06 24.66 9.77
C LEU A 247 10.70 24.34 10.40
N MET A 248 9.90 25.36 10.65
CA MET A 248 8.60 25.22 11.30
C MET A 248 7.48 25.51 10.32
N VAL A 249 6.49 24.61 10.24
CA VAL A 249 5.25 24.80 9.48
C VAL A 249 4.15 25.13 10.47
N VAL A 250 3.58 26.33 10.39
CA VAL A 250 2.55 26.81 11.31
C VAL A 250 1.31 27.30 10.56
N GLN A 251 0.13 27.07 11.13
CA GLN A 251 -1.14 27.64 10.64
C GLN A 251 -1.77 28.45 11.79
N PRO A 252 -1.45 29.76 11.90
CA PRO A 252 -1.85 30.57 13.06
C PRO A 252 -3.36 30.69 13.29
N GLN A 253 -4.16 30.43 12.24
CA GLN A 253 -5.62 30.49 12.27
C GLN A 253 -6.27 29.09 12.23
N GLY A 254 -5.48 28.03 12.45
CA GLY A 254 -5.92 26.64 12.29
C GLY A 254 -5.89 26.16 10.84
N PRO A 255 -6.26 24.89 10.60
CA PRO A 255 -6.32 24.32 9.26
C PRO A 255 -7.55 24.82 8.48
N SER A 256 -7.47 24.76 7.15
CA SER A 256 -8.55 25.11 6.23
C SER A 256 -9.53 23.96 5.96
N PHE A 257 -9.30 22.78 6.56
CA PHE A 257 -10.22 21.64 6.50
C PHE A 257 -11.07 21.55 7.76
N SER A 258 -12.26 20.95 7.63
CA SER A 258 -13.13 20.61 8.75
C SER A 258 -13.46 19.12 8.74
N ILE A 259 -13.57 18.54 9.94
CA ILE A 259 -14.01 17.16 10.14
C ILE A 259 -15.35 17.13 10.88
N THR A 260 -16.34 16.46 10.30
CA THR A 260 -17.62 16.18 10.94
C THR A 260 -17.87 14.66 10.96
N GLU A 261 -18.79 14.21 11.83
CA GLU A 261 -19.16 12.78 11.94
C GLU A 261 -17.98 11.82 12.20
N GLY A 262 -16.88 12.34 12.75
CA GLY A 262 -15.65 11.59 13.02
C GLY A 262 -14.77 11.35 11.80
N ASN A 263 -15.32 11.30 10.58
CA ASN A 263 -14.56 10.90 9.39
C ASN A 263 -14.93 11.59 8.07
N LEU A 264 -15.89 12.52 8.06
CA LEU A 264 -16.23 13.33 6.88
C LEU A 264 -15.31 14.54 6.80
N ILE A 265 -14.51 14.60 5.74
CA ILE A 265 -13.55 15.66 5.45
C ILE A 265 -14.17 16.65 4.46
N GLN A 266 -14.06 17.94 4.76
CA GLN A 266 -14.37 19.02 3.83
C GLN A 266 -13.19 19.99 3.73
N TRP A 267 -12.73 20.29 2.52
CA TRP A 267 -11.56 21.15 2.30
C TRP A 267 -11.56 21.70 0.87
N GLN A 268 -11.50 23.02 0.69
CA GLN A 268 -11.29 23.65 -0.62
C GLN A 268 -12.14 23.03 -1.75
N LYS A 269 -13.47 22.98 -1.53
CA LYS A 269 -14.50 22.34 -2.39
C LYS A 269 -14.49 20.81 -2.45
N TRP A 270 -13.47 20.13 -1.93
CA TRP A 270 -13.50 18.69 -1.72
C TRP A 270 -14.43 18.31 -0.57
N ARG A 271 -15.14 17.19 -0.75
CA ARG A 271 -15.86 16.45 0.29
C ARG A 271 -15.57 14.97 0.10
N MET A 272 -15.16 14.28 1.16
CA MET A 272 -14.85 12.84 1.13
C MET A 272 -14.89 12.23 2.54
N ARG A 273 -15.01 10.92 2.64
CA ARG A 273 -14.86 10.20 3.93
C ARG A 273 -13.58 9.38 3.94
N VAL A 274 -12.87 9.39 5.06
CA VAL A 274 -11.73 8.51 5.30
C VAL A 274 -12.11 7.39 6.26
N THR A 275 -11.67 6.17 6.00
CA THR A 275 -11.88 5.02 6.87
C THR A 275 -10.61 4.22 6.98
N PHE A 276 -10.54 3.35 7.98
CA PHE A 276 -9.45 2.39 8.14
C PHE A 276 -10.01 0.97 8.10
N ASN A 277 -9.33 0.08 7.38
CA ASN A 277 -9.47 -1.35 7.59
C ASN A 277 -8.09 -2.03 7.68
N PRO A 278 -7.97 -3.14 8.42
CA PRO A 278 -6.69 -3.81 8.62
C PRO A 278 -6.03 -4.32 7.34
N ARG A 279 -6.73 -4.49 6.22
CA ARG A 279 -6.10 -5.01 4.99
C ARG A 279 -5.53 -3.90 4.10
N GLU A 280 -6.28 -2.83 3.88
CA GLU A 280 -5.94 -1.75 2.93
C GLU A 280 -5.34 -0.51 3.61
N GLY A 281 -5.38 -0.44 4.95
CA GLY A 281 -5.02 0.78 5.67
C GLY A 281 -6.09 1.85 5.46
N ALA A 282 -5.69 3.04 4.99
CA ALA A 282 -6.62 4.12 4.71
C ALA A 282 -7.40 3.90 3.40
N VAL A 283 -8.73 4.04 3.46
CA VAL A 283 -9.63 3.99 2.30
C VAL A 283 -10.44 5.28 2.23
N ILE A 284 -10.51 5.87 1.03
CA ILE A 284 -11.24 7.12 0.80
C ILE A 284 -12.52 6.82 0.03
N HIS A 285 -13.66 7.36 0.51
CA HIS A 285 -14.99 7.12 -0.02
C HIS A 285 -15.71 8.41 -0.39
N ASP A 286 -16.68 8.31 -1.31
CA ASP A 286 -17.61 9.37 -1.72
C ASP A 286 -16.88 10.70 -2.00
N ILE A 287 -15.90 10.63 -2.90
CA ILE A 287 -15.02 11.73 -3.25
C ILE A 287 -15.74 12.65 -4.22
N ARG A 288 -16.00 13.87 -3.78
CA ARG A 288 -16.69 14.91 -4.54
C ARG A 288 -15.88 16.19 -4.58
N TYR A 289 -16.00 16.92 -5.68
CA TYR A 289 -15.48 18.28 -5.82
C TYR A 289 -16.61 19.22 -6.22
N ASP A 290 -16.84 20.25 -5.39
CA ASP A 290 -17.87 21.27 -5.63
C ASP A 290 -19.26 20.65 -5.84
N GLY A 291 -19.59 19.67 -5.01
CA GLY A 291 -20.85 18.93 -5.06
C GLY A 291 -20.94 17.88 -6.18
N ARG A 292 -19.97 17.79 -7.09
CA ARG A 292 -19.97 16.84 -8.21
C ARG A 292 -19.19 15.57 -7.86
N PRO A 293 -19.72 14.37 -8.14
CA PRO A 293 -19.02 13.13 -7.83
C PRO A 293 -17.81 12.93 -8.76
N VAL A 294 -16.74 12.40 -8.17
CA VAL A 294 -15.46 12.12 -8.83
C VAL A 294 -15.14 10.63 -8.70
N LEU A 295 -14.96 10.12 -7.48
CA LEU A 295 -14.71 8.71 -7.21
C LEU A 295 -15.67 8.20 -6.12
N TYR A 296 -16.18 6.99 -6.27
CA TYR A 296 -16.91 6.30 -5.21
C TYR A 296 -15.95 5.79 -4.11
N ARG A 297 -14.83 5.18 -4.51
CA ARG A 297 -13.86 4.55 -3.60
C ARG A 297 -12.43 4.60 -4.17
N LEU A 298 -11.45 4.84 -3.30
CA LEU A 298 -10.01 4.86 -3.64
C LEU A 298 -9.21 4.15 -2.54
N SER A 299 -8.40 3.16 -2.90
CA SER A 299 -7.52 2.42 -1.97
C SER A 299 -6.27 1.87 -2.63
N ILE A 300 -5.26 1.54 -1.81
CA ILE A 300 -4.21 0.59 -2.23
C ILE A 300 -4.82 -0.80 -2.07
N SER A 301 -4.89 -1.53 -3.18
CA SER A 301 -5.55 -2.84 -3.25
C SER A 301 -4.63 -3.97 -2.84
N ASP A 302 -3.38 -3.93 -3.33
CA ASP A 302 -2.40 -4.97 -3.09
C ASP A 302 -0.97 -4.44 -3.31
N MET A 303 0.00 -5.19 -2.78
CA MET A 303 1.42 -5.01 -3.06
C MET A 303 2.14 -6.35 -2.96
N THR A 304 2.99 -6.66 -3.94
CA THR A 304 3.87 -7.84 -3.87
C THR A 304 5.36 -7.44 -3.94
N VAL A 305 6.20 -8.17 -3.19
CA VAL A 305 7.64 -7.92 -3.09
C VAL A 305 8.46 -9.16 -3.48
N PRO A 306 8.57 -9.49 -4.79
CA PRO A 306 9.35 -10.64 -5.26
C PRO A 306 10.85 -10.37 -5.22
N TYR A 307 11.60 -11.27 -4.59
CA TYR A 307 13.07 -11.30 -4.59
C TYR A 307 13.62 -12.16 -5.73
N ALA A 308 14.78 -11.75 -6.25
CA ALA A 308 15.41 -12.31 -7.43
C ALA A 308 16.69 -13.12 -7.15
N ASP A 309 16.96 -13.48 -5.89
CA ASP A 309 18.07 -14.36 -5.54
C ASP A 309 17.72 -15.82 -5.88
N PRO A 310 18.44 -16.47 -6.81
CA PRO A 310 18.09 -17.80 -7.28
C PRO A 310 18.53 -18.91 -6.30
N ARG A 311 19.30 -18.59 -5.25
CA ARG A 311 19.75 -19.59 -4.29
C ARG A 311 18.57 -20.02 -3.41
N PRO A 312 18.31 -21.33 -3.23
CA PRO A 312 17.28 -21.77 -2.31
C PRO A 312 17.68 -21.43 -0.86
N PRO A 313 16.70 -21.09 0.00
CA PRO A 313 15.26 -21.00 -0.28
C PRO A 313 14.77 -19.60 -0.69
N TYR A 314 15.66 -18.68 -1.10
CA TYR A 314 15.30 -17.28 -1.35
C TYR A 314 14.31 -17.08 -2.51
N HIS A 315 14.17 -18.06 -3.40
CA HIS A 315 13.12 -18.06 -4.44
C HIS A 315 11.70 -17.97 -3.87
N ARG A 316 11.50 -18.37 -2.61
CA ARG A 316 10.22 -18.24 -1.90
C ARG A 316 9.94 -16.84 -1.38
N LYS A 317 10.94 -15.96 -1.26
CA LYS A 317 10.76 -14.58 -0.76
C LYS A 317 9.94 -13.76 -1.77
N GLN A 318 8.63 -13.83 -1.61
CA GLN A 318 7.63 -13.02 -2.30
C GLN A 318 6.45 -12.84 -1.35
N ALA A 319 6.47 -11.72 -0.63
CA ALA A 319 5.38 -11.31 0.23
C ALA A 319 4.26 -10.66 -0.60
N PHE A 320 3.02 -10.80 -0.14
CA PHE A 320 1.90 -9.95 -0.53
C PHE A 320 1.52 -9.12 0.68
N ASP A 321 2.16 -7.98 0.86
CA ASP A 321 2.16 -7.25 2.12
C ASP A 321 0.75 -6.88 2.62
N PHE A 322 -0.16 -6.56 1.69
CA PHE A 322 -1.58 -6.31 2.00
C PHE A 322 -2.36 -7.60 2.28
N GLY A 323 -2.21 -8.62 1.43
CA GLY A 323 -2.99 -9.87 1.53
C GLY A 323 -2.50 -10.85 2.60
N ASP A 324 -1.18 -11.00 2.75
CA ASP A 324 -0.52 -11.91 3.70
C ASP A 324 -0.57 -11.34 5.12
N GLY A 325 -0.27 -10.05 5.27
CA GLY A 325 0.02 -9.44 6.56
C GLY A 325 -1.18 -8.86 7.31
N GLY A 326 -2.29 -8.57 6.63
CA GLY A 326 -3.39 -7.82 7.25
C GLY A 326 -2.86 -6.55 7.93
N LEU A 327 -2.26 -5.66 7.13
CA LEU A 327 -1.56 -4.40 7.44
C LEU A 327 -1.88 -3.64 8.73
N GLY A 328 -3.09 -3.78 9.28
CA GLY A 328 -3.48 -3.14 10.51
C GLY A 328 -2.61 -3.53 11.70
N HIS A 329 -2.08 -4.75 11.77
CA HIS A 329 -1.09 -5.10 12.80
C HIS A 329 0.29 -4.46 12.57
N CYS A 330 0.52 -3.97 11.36
CA CYS A 330 1.78 -3.39 10.90
C CYS A 330 1.70 -1.88 10.76
N VAL A 331 0.54 -1.25 11.07
CA VAL A 331 0.35 0.19 10.95
C VAL A 331 1.03 0.92 12.11
N ASN A 332 1.73 2.01 11.79
CA ASN A 332 2.44 2.77 12.80
C ASN A 332 1.49 3.72 13.53
N ASN A 333 1.70 3.89 14.84
CA ASN A 333 1.11 5.00 15.59
C ASN A 333 1.88 6.28 15.24
N LEU A 334 1.31 7.10 14.36
CA LEU A 334 1.98 8.28 13.82
C LEU A 334 2.14 9.37 14.89
N THR A 335 3.36 9.89 15.04
CA THR A 335 3.74 10.85 16.06
C THR A 335 3.80 12.27 15.51
N LEU A 336 3.21 13.21 16.26
CA LEU A 336 3.15 14.62 15.90
C LEU A 336 4.56 15.23 15.79
N GLY A 337 4.83 15.86 14.63
CA GLY A 337 6.11 16.54 14.38
C GLY A 337 7.26 15.63 13.92
N CYS A 338 7.03 14.31 13.89
CA CYS A 338 7.98 13.32 13.35
C CYS A 338 7.46 12.81 11.99
N ASP A 339 6.36 12.07 12.00
CA ASP A 339 5.81 11.43 10.80
C ASP A 339 4.96 12.38 9.94
N CYS A 340 4.33 13.35 10.59
CA CYS A 340 3.49 14.37 9.95
C CYS A 340 3.82 15.76 10.52
N LEU A 341 4.13 16.72 9.65
CA LEU A 341 4.63 18.06 10.02
C LEU A 341 3.58 19.15 9.77
N GLY A 342 3.32 19.99 10.78
CA GLY A 342 2.39 21.12 10.70
C GLY A 342 1.23 21.00 11.69
N VAL A 343 0.02 21.36 11.25
CA VAL A 343 -1.21 21.21 12.06
C VAL A 343 -1.94 19.95 11.62
N ILE A 344 -1.93 18.94 12.49
CA ILE A 344 -2.31 17.57 12.12
C ILE A 344 -3.62 17.15 12.81
N LYS A 345 -4.51 16.52 12.05
CA LYS A 345 -5.63 15.74 12.57
C LYS A 345 -5.32 14.26 12.39
N TYR A 346 -5.48 13.48 13.46
CA TYR A 346 -5.33 12.02 13.41
C TYR A 346 -6.68 11.30 13.44
N PHE A 347 -6.71 10.12 12.83
CA PHE A 347 -7.79 9.14 12.94
C PHE A 347 -7.23 7.84 13.53
N ASP A 348 -8.04 7.23 14.39
CA ASP A 348 -7.75 5.95 15.03
C ASP A 348 -8.31 4.80 14.20
N GLY A 349 -7.77 3.61 14.39
CA GLY A 349 -8.23 2.35 13.80
C GLY A 349 -8.71 1.37 14.88
N VAL A 350 -9.34 0.28 14.45
CA VAL A 350 -9.70 -0.84 15.33
C VAL A 350 -9.04 -2.10 14.80
N LEU A 351 -8.30 -2.79 15.67
CA LEU A 351 -7.64 -4.06 15.42
C LEU A 351 -8.21 -5.13 16.34
N THR A 352 -7.95 -6.40 16.03
CA THR A 352 -8.49 -7.54 16.76
C THR A 352 -7.35 -8.43 17.24
N ASP A 353 -7.33 -8.79 18.51
CA ASP A 353 -6.39 -9.76 19.07
C ASP A 353 -6.78 -11.20 18.73
N ALA A 354 -5.87 -12.16 18.99
CA ALA A 354 -6.11 -13.58 18.78
C ALA A 354 -7.32 -14.16 19.53
N ASP A 355 -7.75 -13.54 20.64
CA ASP A 355 -8.97 -13.94 21.38
C ASP A 355 -10.25 -13.25 20.86
N GLY A 356 -10.10 -12.41 19.83
CA GLY A 356 -11.14 -11.62 19.18
C GLY A 356 -11.39 -10.25 19.81
N THR A 357 -10.67 -9.89 20.88
CA THR A 357 -10.87 -8.60 21.56
C THR A 357 -10.46 -7.44 20.66
N ALA A 358 -11.34 -6.46 20.54
CA ALA A 358 -11.10 -5.27 19.73
C ALA A 358 -10.28 -4.23 20.51
N GLN A 359 -9.17 -3.80 19.93
CA GLN A 359 -8.31 -2.73 20.45
C GLN A 359 -8.31 -1.52 19.53
N GLU A 360 -8.37 -0.32 20.10
CA GLU A 360 -8.16 0.91 19.34
C GLU A 360 -6.66 1.10 19.09
N SER A 361 -6.28 1.21 17.82
CA SER A 361 -4.93 1.62 17.42
C SER A 361 -4.95 3.13 17.17
N LYS A 362 -4.09 3.86 17.87
CA LYS A 362 -4.12 5.33 17.90
C LYS A 362 -3.32 5.91 16.75
N ASN A 363 -3.82 7.00 16.17
CA ASN A 363 -3.07 7.79 15.19
C ASN A 363 -2.63 7.03 13.93
N VAL A 364 -3.43 6.07 13.45
CA VAL A 364 -3.09 5.23 12.29
C VAL A 364 -3.15 5.96 10.95
N ILE A 365 -3.89 7.08 10.89
CA ILE A 365 -3.95 7.97 9.73
C ILE A 365 -3.72 9.40 10.21
N CYS A 366 -2.91 10.16 9.48
CA CYS A 366 -2.79 11.60 9.67
C CYS A 366 -3.35 12.37 8.48
N LEU A 367 -3.94 13.53 8.77
CA LEU A 367 -4.50 14.47 7.82
C LEU A 367 -3.93 15.85 8.11
N HIS A 368 -3.38 16.48 7.08
CA HIS A 368 -2.86 17.85 7.19
C HIS A 368 -2.85 18.56 5.85
N GLU A 369 -2.56 19.86 5.89
CA GLU A 369 -2.27 20.64 4.69
C GLU A 369 -0.77 20.81 4.51
N GLN A 370 -0.31 20.87 3.27
CA GLN A 370 1.06 21.25 2.93
C GLN A 370 1.09 22.21 1.75
N ASP A 371 2.12 23.04 1.69
CA ASP A 371 2.40 23.86 0.54
C ASP A 371 3.24 23.07 -0.47
N ASN A 372 2.83 23.05 -1.74
CA ASN A 372 3.50 22.35 -2.83
C ASN A 372 3.86 23.31 -3.98
N GLY A 373 4.48 24.44 -3.66
CA GLY A 373 4.97 25.35 -4.70
C GLY A 373 3.90 26.27 -5.30
N ILE A 374 4.08 26.62 -6.57
CA ILE A 374 3.18 27.50 -7.34
C ILE A 374 2.00 26.68 -7.85
N GLY A 375 0.78 27.21 -7.71
CA GLY A 375 -0.43 26.66 -8.32
C GLY A 375 -0.54 27.04 -9.79
N TRP A 376 -0.70 28.33 -10.07
CA TRP A 376 -0.57 28.89 -11.41
C TRP A 376 0.05 30.29 -11.35
N LYS A 377 0.70 30.71 -12.44
CA LYS A 377 1.28 32.05 -12.55
C LYS A 377 1.20 32.55 -13.97
N HIS A 378 0.89 33.84 -14.14
CA HIS A 378 1.02 34.54 -15.40
C HIS A 378 1.64 35.93 -15.18
N THR A 379 2.35 36.44 -16.17
CA THR A 379 2.86 37.82 -16.18
C THR A 379 2.61 38.42 -17.55
N ASP A 380 1.83 39.49 -17.58
CA ASP A 380 1.61 40.23 -18.82
C ASP A 380 2.75 41.23 -19.00
N TRP A 381 3.65 40.93 -19.94
CA TRP A 381 4.81 41.77 -20.22
C TRP A 381 4.45 43.18 -20.70
N ARG A 382 3.23 43.39 -21.22
CA ARG A 382 2.76 44.71 -21.69
C ARG A 382 2.48 45.65 -20.52
N THR A 383 1.99 45.10 -19.41
CA THR A 383 1.65 45.86 -18.18
C THR A 383 2.67 45.67 -17.07
N GLY A 384 3.54 44.65 -17.18
CA GLY A 384 4.46 44.23 -16.14
C GLY A 384 3.78 43.52 -14.95
N ARG A 385 2.46 43.32 -14.98
CA ARG A 385 1.70 42.76 -13.86
C ARG A 385 1.83 41.24 -13.82
N ALA A 386 2.23 40.72 -12.67
CA ALA A 386 2.21 39.29 -12.39
C ALA A 386 0.98 38.92 -11.55
N VAL A 387 0.40 37.75 -11.79
CA VAL A 387 -0.61 37.15 -10.92
C VAL A 387 -0.17 35.72 -10.64
N VAL A 388 -0.23 35.30 -9.39
CA VAL A 388 0.28 34.01 -8.92
C VAL A 388 -0.60 33.45 -7.81
N THR A 389 -0.79 32.14 -7.79
CA THR A 389 -1.37 31.41 -6.67
C THR A 389 -0.38 30.37 -6.16
N ARG A 390 -0.49 30.02 -4.89
CA ARG A 390 0.24 28.90 -4.29
C ARG A 390 -0.57 27.62 -4.41
N ARG A 391 0.10 26.47 -4.50
CA ARG A 391 -0.54 25.16 -4.57
C ARG A 391 -0.61 24.58 -3.16
N ARG A 392 -1.78 24.67 -2.52
CA ARG A 392 -2.04 23.95 -1.27
C ARG A 392 -2.52 22.54 -1.58
N GLU A 393 -2.03 21.57 -0.83
CA GLU A 393 -2.48 20.18 -0.86
C GLU A 393 -3.04 19.77 0.49
N LEU A 394 -4.09 18.95 0.47
CA LEU A 394 -4.55 18.16 1.59
C LEU A 394 -3.95 16.76 1.47
N VAL A 395 -3.28 16.29 2.53
CA VAL A 395 -2.59 15.00 2.55
C VAL A 395 -3.27 14.09 3.57
N ILE A 396 -3.66 12.90 3.13
CA ILE A 396 -4.09 11.78 3.98
C ILE A 396 -3.00 10.73 3.92
N GLN A 397 -2.33 10.46 5.04
CA GLN A 397 -1.16 9.57 5.10
C GLN A 397 -1.38 8.45 6.11
N PHE A 398 -0.89 7.26 5.76
CA PHE A 398 -0.66 6.15 6.71
C PHE A 398 0.70 5.50 6.43
N ILE A 399 1.29 4.90 7.46
CA ILE A 399 2.60 4.25 7.39
C ILE A 399 2.44 2.82 7.90
N ILE A 400 3.07 1.88 7.19
CA ILE A 400 3.17 0.48 7.63
C ILE A 400 4.63 0.08 7.76
N THR A 401 4.94 -0.72 8.78
CA THR A 401 6.24 -1.34 9.01
C THR A 401 6.12 -2.85 8.85
N LEU A 402 6.83 -3.41 7.88
CA LEU A 402 6.79 -4.83 7.56
C LEU A 402 8.19 -5.41 7.66
N ALA A 403 8.45 -6.03 8.83
CA ALA A 403 9.77 -6.48 9.22
C ALA A 403 10.80 -5.35 9.03
N ASN A 404 11.60 -5.45 7.97
CA ASN A 404 12.68 -4.54 7.66
C ASN A 404 12.28 -3.28 6.85
N TYR A 405 11.11 -3.24 6.20
CA TYR A 405 10.69 -2.11 5.36
C TYR A 405 9.65 -1.21 6.03
N GLU A 406 9.70 0.08 5.72
CA GLU A 406 8.59 1.01 5.94
C GLU A 406 8.04 1.53 4.61
N TYR A 407 6.71 1.58 4.51
CA TYR A 407 6.01 2.19 3.40
C TYR A 407 5.14 3.35 3.85
N VAL A 408 5.29 4.49 3.19
CA VAL A 408 4.47 5.68 3.41
C VAL A 408 3.52 5.84 2.24
N PHE A 409 2.22 5.71 2.51
CA PHE A 409 1.17 5.89 1.50
C PHE A 409 0.46 7.21 1.71
N ASN A 410 0.30 7.98 0.63
CA ASN A 410 -0.35 9.29 0.65
C ASN A 410 -1.45 9.40 -0.41
N TYR A 411 -2.60 9.92 0.00
CA TYR A 411 -3.61 10.49 -0.90
C TYR A 411 -3.55 12.01 -0.80
N LYS A 412 -3.18 12.69 -1.89
CA LYS A 412 -3.01 14.14 -1.94
C LYS A 412 -4.07 14.76 -2.84
N PHE A 413 -4.78 15.75 -2.34
CA PHE A 413 -5.81 16.50 -3.06
C PHE A 413 -5.38 17.95 -3.21
N ASP A 414 -5.52 18.54 -4.39
CA ASP A 414 -5.15 19.94 -4.63
C ASP A 414 -6.34 20.85 -5.00
N GLN A 415 -6.10 22.16 -4.99
CA GLN A 415 -7.12 23.18 -5.32
C GLN A 415 -7.44 23.26 -6.82
N ALA A 416 -6.74 22.53 -7.67
CA ALA A 416 -7.04 22.37 -9.10
C ALA A 416 -7.85 21.10 -9.38
N ALA A 417 -8.43 20.50 -8.33
CA ALA A 417 -9.18 19.24 -8.35
C ALA A 417 -8.33 18.03 -8.79
N GLY A 418 -7.01 18.07 -8.64
CA GLY A 418 -6.12 16.94 -8.86
C GLY A 418 -6.02 16.03 -7.64
N ILE A 419 -5.83 14.74 -7.89
CA ILE A 419 -5.55 13.70 -6.90
C ILE A 419 -4.20 13.05 -7.25
N VAL A 420 -3.35 12.86 -6.25
CA VAL A 420 -2.11 12.07 -6.36
C VAL A 420 -2.15 10.96 -5.34
N VAL A 421 -1.93 9.72 -5.80
CA VAL A 421 -1.64 8.58 -4.92
C VAL A 421 -0.14 8.36 -4.96
N GLU A 422 0.51 8.42 -3.80
CA GLU A 422 1.97 8.28 -3.68
C GLU A 422 2.31 7.13 -2.74
N ALA A 423 3.24 6.29 -3.18
CA ALA A 423 3.89 5.29 -2.34
C ALA A 423 5.36 5.70 -2.16
N ARG A 424 5.85 5.64 -0.92
CA ARG A 424 7.26 5.80 -0.61
C ARG A 424 7.80 4.54 0.05
N ALA A 425 8.94 4.05 -0.40
CA ALA A 425 9.67 2.96 0.23
C ALA A 425 10.89 3.51 0.97
N THR A 426 11.04 3.13 2.24
CA THR A 426 12.22 3.38 3.07
C THR A 426 12.45 2.19 4.00
N GLY A 427 13.28 2.35 5.03
CA GLY A 427 13.63 1.29 5.96
C GLY A 427 14.93 0.58 5.62
N ILE A 428 15.10 -0.63 6.10
CA ILE A 428 16.33 -1.40 5.96
C ILE A 428 16.13 -2.41 4.84
N VAL A 429 17.05 -2.46 3.87
CA VAL A 429 16.99 -3.48 2.81
C VAL A 429 17.14 -4.88 3.41
N SER A 430 16.34 -5.86 2.96
CA SER A 430 16.50 -7.25 3.42
C SER A 430 17.85 -7.78 2.94
N VAL A 431 18.65 -8.28 3.87
CA VAL A 431 19.99 -8.82 3.57
C VAL A 431 20.12 -10.28 3.93
N VAL A 432 21.05 -10.94 3.25
CA VAL A 432 21.46 -12.33 3.48
C VAL A 432 22.98 -12.42 3.56
N ASN A 433 23.50 -13.52 4.11
CA ASN A 433 24.93 -13.70 4.28
C ASN A 433 25.64 -13.88 2.91
N MET A 434 26.84 -13.32 2.81
CA MET A 434 27.77 -13.46 1.69
C MET A 434 29.19 -13.67 2.19
N ASP A 435 29.92 -14.62 1.58
CA ASP A 435 31.30 -14.91 1.96
C ASP A 435 32.25 -13.72 1.68
N PRO A 436 33.38 -13.61 2.42
CA PRO A 436 34.34 -12.52 2.25
C PRO A 436 34.82 -12.36 0.80
N GLY A 437 34.76 -11.13 0.28
CA GLY A 437 35.27 -10.77 -1.05
C GLY A 437 34.43 -11.29 -2.22
N LYS A 438 33.32 -11.99 -1.98
CA LYS A 438 32.40 -12.43 -3.02
C LYS A 438 31.46 -11.30 -3.44
N THR A 439 30.94 -11.42 -4.66
CA THR A 439 29.93 -10.53 -5.27
C THR A 439 28.89 -11.38 -5.98
N ALA A 440 27.66 -10.88 -6.15
CA ALA A 440 26.58 -11.61 -6.82
C ALA A 440 25.96 -10.78 -7.96
N PRO A 441 25.46 -11.42 -9.04
CA PRO A 441 24.67 -10.73 -10.06
C PRO A 441 23.20 -10.50 -9.65
N TRP A 442 22.74 -11.13 -8.57
CA TRP A 442 21.35 -11.08 -8.07
C TRP A 442 21.18 -10.17 -6.85
N GLY A 443 22.13 -9.28 -6.59
CA GLY A 443 22.10 -8.34 -5.47
C GLY A 443 23.39 -7.53 -5.39
N ASN A 444 23.47 -6.66 -4.39
CA ASN A 444 24.68 -5.87 -4.12
C ASN A 444 25.13 -6.06 -2.66
N VAL A 445 26.44 -6.17 -2.46
CA VAL A 445 27.02 -6.25 -1.12
C VAL A 445 27.06 -4.83 -0.56
N VAL A 446 26.17 -4.53 0.40
CA VAL A 446 25.99 -3.18 0.96
C VAL A 446 26.83 -2.92 2.20
N SER A 447 27.26 -4.00 2.86
CA SER A 447 28.25 -4.01 3.94
C SER A 447 29.00 -5.35 3.86
N PRO A 448 30.27 -5.47 4.32
CA PRO A 448 30.93 -6.75 4.39
C PRO A 448 30.02 -7.82 5.04
N GLY A 449 29.85 -8.94 4.34
CA GLY A 449 28.99 -10.05 4.76
C GLY A 449 27.49 -9.88 4.55
N ALA A 450 27.00 -8.68 4.18
CA ALA A 450 25.58 -8.41 3.95
C ALA A 450 25.30 -8.15 2.47
N LEU A 451 24.67 -9.13 1.81
CA LEU A 451 24.14 -8.99 0.45
C LEU A 451 22.68 -8.53 0.51
N ALA A 452 22.40 -7.34 0.02
CA ALA A 452 21.04 -6.90 -0.27
C ALA A 452 20.62 -7.46 -1.64
N GLN A 453 19.58 -8.28 -1.64
CA GLN A 453 19.10 -9.00 -2.83
C GLN A 453 18.34 -8.06 -3.76
N ASN A 454 18.47 -8.24 -5.07
CA ASN A 454 17.60 -7.54 -6.04
C ASN A 454 16.15 -7.97 -5.84
N HIS A 455 15.22 -7.03 -5.92
CA HIS A 455 13.79 -7.30 -5.73
C HIS A 455 12.94 -6.22 -6.41
N GLN A 456 11.62 -6.41 -6.45
CA GLN A 456 10.68 -5.38 -6.87
C GLN A 456 9.68 -5.09 -5.76
N HIS A 457 9.18 -3.85 -5.68
CA HIS A 457 7.96 -3.53 -4.94
C HIS A 457 6.90 -3.16 -5.98
N VAL A 458 5.85 -3.98 -6.14
CA VAL A 458 4.81 -3.74 -7.14
C VAL A 458 3.48 -3.45 -6.46
N PHE A 459 2.98 -2.24 -6.62
CA PHE A 459 1.77 -1.71 -6.00
C PHE A 459 0.59 -1.77 -6.97
N CYS A 460 -0.62 -1.95 -6.44
CA CYS A 460 -1.87 -1.80 -7.20
C CYS A 460 -2.83 -0.84 -6.49
N VAL A 461 -3.25 0.22 -7.18
CA VAL A 461 -4.28 1.16 -6.70
C VAL A 461 -5.61 0.80 -7.34
N ARG A 462 -6.64 0.56 -6.53
CA ARG A 462 -8.02 0.38 -6.99
C ARG A 462 -8.75 1.72 -6.98
N ILE A 463 -9.26 2.10 -8.15
CA ILE A 463 -9.96 3.36 -8.39
C ILE A 463 -11.37 3.00 -8.86
N ASP A 464 -12.37 3.36 -8.06
CA ASP A 464 -13.78 3.15 -8.34
C ASP A 464 -14.40 4.51 -8.75
N PRO A 465 -14.39 4.86 -10.04
CA PRO A 465 -14.86 6.15 -10.51
C PRO A 465 -16.38 6.35 -10.34
N SER A 466 -16.75 7.60 -10.14
CA SER A 466 -18.14 8.07 -10.19
C SER A 466 -18.16 9.45 -10.86
N ILE A 467 -17.59 9.53 -12.06
CA ILE A 467 -17.39 10.79 -12.76
C ILE A 467 -18.76 11.36 -13.15
N ASP A 468 -19.24 12.31 -12.36
CA ASP A 468 -20.53 12.95 -12.58
C ASP A 468 -21.71 11.93 -12.65
N GLY A 469 -21.54 10.75 -12.05
CA GLY A 469 -22.42 9.56 -12.11
C GLY A 469 -21.61 8.27 -12.24
N ASN A 470 -22.25 7.10 -12.05
CA ASN A 470 -21.57 5.79 -12.05
C ASN A 470 -21.49 5.13 -13.42
N GLU A 471 -22.27 5.58 -14.41
CA GLU A 471 -22.14 5.11 -15.79
C GLU A 471 -20.97 5.83 -16.46
N ASN A 472 -19.81 5.18 -16.50
CA ASN A 472 -18.58 5.75 -17.02
C ASN A 472 -17.98 4.83 -18.09
N THR A 473 -17.17 5.43 -18.96
CA THR A 473 -16.41 4.75 -20.02
C THR A 473 -14.94 5.08 -19.85
N VAL A 474 -14.09 4.07 -19.89
CA VAL A 474 -12.64 4.27 -19.98
C VAL A 474 -12.24 4.44 -21.44
N VAL A 475 -11.51 5.50 -21.74
CA VAL A 475 -11.01 5.84 -23.07
C VAL A 475 -9.49 5.85 -23.03
N GLN A 476 -8.84 5.03 -23.85
CA GLN A 476 -7.43 5.15 -24.14
C GLN A 476 -7.21 6.33 -25.08
N GLU A 477 -6.35 7.28 -24.70
CA GLU A 477 -5.93 8.40 -25.53
C GLU A 477 -4.43 8.33 -25.81
N GLU A 478 -4.04 8.48 -27.07
CA GLU A 478 -2.65 8.47 -27.53
C GLU A 478 -2.38 9.68 -28.42
N SER A 479 -1.15 10.21 -28.35
CA SER A 479 -0.66 11.29 -29.21
C SER A 479 0.34 10.69 -30.21
N LEU A 480 -0.03 10.64 -31.48
CA LEU A 480 0.71 9.90 -32.51
C LEU A 480 1.22 10.82 -33.62
N PRO A 481 2.45 10.62 -34.12
CA PRO A 481 2.98 11.41 -35.22
C PRO A 481 2.22 11.13 -36.51
N LEU A 482 1.97 12.16 -37.32
CA LEU A 482 1.43 12.02 -38.67
C LEU A 482 2.53 12.23 -39.71
N ARG A 483 2.44 11.46 -40.81
CA ARG A 483 3.33 11.67 -41.96
C ARG A 483 3.08 13.05 -42.57
N MET A 484 4.11 13.62 -43.19
CA MET A 484 3.94 14.78 -44.05
C MET A 484 2.98 14.44 -45.19
N ASP A 485 2.08 15.36 -45.48
CA ASP A 485 1.15 15.27 -46.60
C ASP A 485 0.93 16.67 -47.16
N LYS A 486 1.01 16.83 -48.48
CA LYS A 486 0.93 18.15 -49.13
C LYS A 486 -0.37 18.90 -48.80
N ARG A 487 -1.46 18.18 -48.50
CA ARG A 487 -2.78 18.76 -48.25
C ARG A 487 -3.09 18.88 -46.76
N THR A 488 -2.80 17.85 -45.96
CA THR A 488 -3.25 17.78 -44.56
C THR A 488 -2.14 18.10 -43.55
N ASN A 489 -0.87 17.86 -43.88
CA ASN A 489 0.26 18.10 -43.00
C ASN A 489 1.52 18.54 -43.78
N PRO A 490 1.48 19.65 -44.53
CA PRO A 490 2.51 20.00 -45.51
C PRO A 490 3.88 20.25 -44.89
N ASN A 491 3.91 20.61 -43.61
CA ASN A 491 5.14 20.92 -42.87
C ASN A 491 5.46 19.87 -41.78
N GLY A 492 4.71 18.76 -41.71
CA GLY A 492 5.03 17.64 -40.82
C GLY A 492 4.79 17.84 -39.32
N ASN A 493 4.30 19.01 -38.90
CA ASN A 493 4.16 19.37 -37.48
C ASN A 493 2.84 18.91 -36.84
N MET A 494 1.90 18.38 -37.61
CA MET A 494 0.63 17.86 -37.09
C MET A 494 0.85 16.49 -36.41
N TYR A 495 0.22 16.29 -35.27
CA TYR A 495 0.04 14.98 -34.63
C TYR A 495 -1.45 14.67 -34.49
N GLU A 496 -1.77 13.38 -34.40
CA GLU A 496 -3.12 12.87 -34.15
C GLU A 496 -3.31 12.63 -32.66
N VAL A 497 -4.45 13.03 -32.11
CA VAL A 497 -4.93 12.53 -30.82
C VAL A 497 -5.94 11.42 -31.10
N ARG A 498 -5.53 10.18 -30.90
CA ARG A 498 -6.38 9.01 -31.12
C ARG A 498 -7.05 8.62 -29.82
N GLN A 499 -8.37 8.46 -29.85
CA GLN A 499 -9.16 7.98 -28.72
C GLN A 499 -9.79 6.64 -29.06
N THR A 500 -9.71 5.68 -28.14
CA THR A 500 -10.28 4.34 -28.30
C THR A 500 -11.01 3.97 -27.02
N HIS A 501 -12.31 3.70 -27.14
CA HIS A 501 -13.11 3.23 -26.01
C HIS A 501 -12.68 1.82 -25.62
N ILE A 502 -12.51 1.60 -24.33
CA ILE A 502 -12.38 0.27 -23.75
C ILE A 502 -13.79 -0.24 -23.51
N THR A 503 -14.20 -1.25 -24.29
CA THR A 503 -15.58 -1.75 -24.28
C THR A 503 -15.74 -3.05 -23.51
N THR A 504 -14.65 -3.79 -23.30
CA THR A 504 -14.63 -5.02 -22.50
C THR A 504 -13.54 -4.94 -21.44
N SER A 505 -13.80 -5.60 -20.31
CA SER A 505 -12.82 -5.76 -19.24
C SER A 505 -11.52 -6.36 -19.79
N GLN A 506 -10.38 -5.76 -19.44
CA GLN A 506 -9.06 -6.16 -19.97
C GLN A 506 -7.90 -5.49 -19.20
N GLY A 507 -6.70 -6.02 -19.38
CA GLY A 507 -5.44 -5.41 -18.95
C GLY A 507 -4.68 -4.76 -20.12
N ILE A 508 -4.10 -3.58 -19.88
CA ILE A 508 -3.50 -2.71 -20.88
C ILE A 508 -2.16 -2.16 -20.36
N ASP A 509 -1.15 -2.19 -21.22
CA ASP A 509 0.17 -1.65 -20.90
C ASP A 509 0.25 -0.14 -21.16
N ALA A 510 1.05 0.55 -20.34
CA ALA A 510 1.47 1.91 -20.62
C ALA A 510 2.28 1.95 -21.92
N ALA A 511 2.15 3.03 -22.68
CA ALA A 511 2.95 3.28 -23.88
C ALA A 511 3.50 4.72 -23.81
N PRO A 512 4.60 4.95 -23.06
CA PRO A 512 5.13 6.30 -22.84
C PRO A 512 5.54 7.00 -24.13
N PHE A 513 6.00 6.25 -25.14
CA PHE A 513 6.37 6.79 -26.45
C PHE A 513 5.16 7.28 -27.28
N ASN A 514 3.95 6.84 -26.93
CA ASN A 514 2.70 7.31 -27.54
C ASN A 514 1.94 8.31 -26.64
N ASN A 515 2.54 8.69 -25.50
CA ASN A 515 1.86 9.44 -24.45
C ASN A 515 0.49 8.82 -24.06
N ARG A 516 0.45 7.48 -23.94
CA ARG A 516 -0.80 6.77 -23.64
C ARG A 516 -1.30 7.14 -22.23
N VAL A 517 -2.51 7.66 -22.18
CA VAL A 517 -3.24 7.98 -20.95
C VAL A 517 -4.65 7.41 -21.02
N PHE A 518 -5.28 7.22 -19.86
CA PHE A 518 -6.66 6.77 -19.78
C PHE A 518 -7.55 7.90 -19.29
N LYS A 519 -8.72 8.09 -19.90
CA LYS A 519 -9.74 9.03 -19.44
C LYS A 519 -10.96 8.25 -19.02
N VAL A 520 -11.37 8.39 -17.77
CA VAL A 520 -12.68 7.93 -17.32
C VAL A 520 -13.67 9.05 -17.62
N GLN A 521 -14.63 8.78 -18.50
CA GLN A 521 -15.55 9.78 -19.04
C GLN A 521 -17.00 9.41 -18.77
N ASN A 522 -17.83 10.43 -18.57
CA ASN A 522 -19.28 10.29 -18.57
C ASN A 522 -19.82 10.73 -19.93
N LEU A 523 -20.18 9.76 -20.78
CA LEU A 523 -20.63 10.04 -22.15
C LEU A 523 -21.98 10.76 -22.20
N ASN A 524 -22.76 10.66 -21.13
CA ASN A 524 -24.08 11.30 -21.01
C ASN A 524 -23.99 12.79 -20.64
N LYS A 525 -22.80 13.30 -20.32
CA LYS A 525 -22.58 14.69 -19.91
C LYS A 525 -21.44 15.33 -20.66
N LEU A 526 -21.78 16.31 -21.49
CA LEU A 526 -20.79 17.06 -22.28
C LEU A 526 -20.37 18.34 -21.56
N ASN A 527 -19.08 18.62 -21.61
CA ASN A 527 -18.53 19.93 -21.29
C ASN A 527 -19.04 20.96 -22.31
N ARG A 528 -19.62 22.06 -21.82
CA ARG A 528 -20.21 23.10 -22.68
C ARG A 528 -19.19 23.90 -23.50
N VAL A 529 -17.91 23.89 -23.11
CA VAL A 529 -16.84 24.64 -23.78
C VAL A 529 -16.18 23.79 -24.86
N SER A 530 -15.69 22.60 -24.49
CA SER A 530 -14.98 21.73 -25.44
C SER A 530 -15.90 20.84 -26.27
N GLY A 531 -17.17 20.67 -25.87
CA GLY A 531 -18.10 19.73 -26.48
C GLY A 531 -17.77 18.26 -26.22
N LYS A 532 -16.74 17.97 -25.42
CA LYS A 532 -16.30 16.61 -25.09
C LYS A 532 -17.01 16.08 -23.84
N PRO A 533 -17.13 14.75 -23.67
CA PRO A 533 -17.54 14.16 -22.40
C PRO A 533 -16.72 14.67 -21.22
N VAL A 534 -17.37 14.98 -20.10
CA VAL A 534 -16.68 15.31 -18.85
C VAL A 534 -15.89 14.09 -18.37
N GLY A 535 -14.68 14.29 -17.85
CA GLY A 535 -13.82 13.17 -17.49
C GLY A 535 -12.74 13.48 -16.46
N TYR A 536 -12.10 12.42 -15.95
CA TYR A 536 -10.80 12.50 -15.28
C TYR A 536 -9.80 11.63 -16.03
N LYS A 537 -8.59 12.16 -16.21
CA LYS A 537 -7.45 11.49 -16.81
C LYS A 537 -6.62 10.82 -15.73
N ILE A 538 -6.28 9.56 -15.95
CA ILE A 538 -5.35 8.74 -15.19
C ILE A 538 -4.13 8.47 -16.08
N THR A 539 -2.94 8.81 -15.59
CA THR A 539 -1.68 8.51 -16.30
C THR A 539 -1.01 7.32 -15.61
N PRO A 540 -0.99 6.13 -16.25
CA PRO A 540 -0.33 4.97 -15.68
C PRO A 540 1.18 5.25 -15.56
N PRO A 541 1.80 5.06 -14.39
CA PRO A 541 3.24 5.19 -14.27
C PRO A 541 3.92 4.16 -15.16
N ALA A 542 4.83 4.61 -16.02
CA ALA A 542 5.53 3.74 -16.98
C ALA A 542 6.72 3.02 -16.31
N THR A 543 6.45 2.32 -15.21
CA THR A 543 7.46 1.54 -14.47
C THR A 543 7.64 0.15 -15.08
N GLN A 544 8.72 -0.54 -14.72
CA GLN A 544 8.90 -1.94 -15.10
C GLN A 544 7.85 -2.81 -14.41
N LEU A 545 7.25 -3.74 -15.16
CA LEU A 545 6.31 -4.75 -14.64
C LEU A 545 7.09 -5.91 -14.00
N LEU A 546 6.36 -6.92 -13.51
CA LEU A 546 6.95 -8.10 -12.87
C LEU A 546 8.01 -8.76 -13.76
N LEU A 547 9.22 -8.95 -13.21
CA LEU A 547 10.38 -9.53 -13.88
C LEU A 547 10.44 -11.06 -13.80
N ALA A 548 9.74 -11.67 -12.83
CA ALA A 548 9.76 -13.11 -12.62
C ALA A 548 9.35 -13.85 -13.90
N ASP A 549 10.00 -14.97 -14.19
CA ASP A 549 9.70 -15.77 -15.39
C ASP A 549 8.20 -16.12 -15.42
N PRO A 550 7.49 -15.96 -16.55
CA PRO A 550 6.05 -16.24 -16.63
C PRO A 550 5.63 -17.65 -16.18
N ASN A 551 6.54 -18.63 -16.22
CA ASN A 551 6.30 -20.00 -15.76
C ASN A 551 6.57 -20.20 -14.26
N SER A 552 7.21 -19.24 -13.59
CA SER A 552 7.50 -19.28 -12.16
C SER A 552 6.24 -19.17 -11.31
N THR A 553 6.29 -19.74 -10.11
CA THR A 553 5.23 -19.56 -9.11
C THR A 553 5.06 -18.09 -8.74
N GLN A 554 6.16 -17.32 -8.67
CA GLN A 554 6.09 -15.89 -8.37
C GLN A 554 5.22 -15.14 -9.38
N ALA A 555 5.40 -15.42 -10.69
CA ALA A 555 4.61 -14.81 -11.75
C ALA A 555 3.15 -15.30 -11.82
N LYS A 556 2.88 -16.52 -11.36
CA LYS A 556 1.51 -17.07 -11.31
C LYS A 556 0.69 -16.47 -10.18
N ARG A 557 1.32 -16.12 -9.05
CA ARG A 557 0.66 -15.54 -7.87
C ARG A 557 0.30 -14.06 -8.02
N ALA A 558 1.00 -13.33 -8.88
CA ALA A 558 0.84 -11.89 -9.06
C ALA A 558 0.52 -11.56 -10.53
N LEU A 559 -0.59 -12.09 -11.07
CA LEU A 559 -1.01 -11.80 -12.44
C LEU A 559 -1.38 -10.31 -12.60
N PHE A 560 -1.89 -9.66 -11.56
CA PHE A 560 -2.15 -8.22 -11.53
C PHE A 560 -0.91 -7.40 -11.92
N ALA A 561 0.29 -7.88 -11.57
CA ALA A 561 1.56 -7.20 -11.83
C ALA A 561 2.06 -7.32 -13.28
N LYS A 562 1.28 -7.96 -14.18
CA LYS A 562 1.64 -8.18 -15.59
C LYS A 562 1.13 -7.11 -16.55
N LYS A 563 0.36 -6.13 -16.08
CA LYS A 563 -0.14 -4.99 -16.86
C LYS A 563 -0.09 -3.73 -16.01
N HIS A 564 0.12 -2.57 -16.65
CA HIS A 564 0.13 -1.27 -15.95
C HIS A 564 -1.26 -0.80 -15.54
N PHE A 565 -2.28 -1.19 -16.29
CA PHE A 565 -3.64 -0.70 -16.08
C PHE A 565 -4.66 -1.80 -16.39
N TRP A 566 -5.64 -1.97 -15.51
CA TRP A 566 -6.76 -2.89 -15.74
C TRP A 566 -8.08 -2.14 -15.68
N VAL A 567 -9.03 -2.56 -16.51
CA VAL A 567 -10.42 -2.10 -16.48
C VAL A 567 -11.29 -3.31 -16.27
N THR A 568 -12.15 -3.26 -15.25
CA THR A 568 -13.10 -4.32 -14.94
C THR A 568 -14.49 -3.74 -14.73
N LYS A 569 -15.53 -4.55 -14.90
CA LYS A 569 -16.87 -4.18 -14.43
C LYS A 569 -16.92 -4.25 -12.90
N TYR A 570 -17.58 -3.29 -12.27
CA TYR A 570 -17.79 -3.30 -10.82
C TYR A 570 -18.55 -4.54 -10.37
N LYS A 571 -18.12 -5.14 -9.26
CA LYS A 571 -18.85 -6.11 -8.45
C LYS A 571 -18.56 -5.89 -6.97
N ASP A 572 -19.56 -6.11 -6.13
CA ASP A 572 -19.38 -6.00 -4.69
C ASP A 572 -18.30 -6.99 -4.21
N HIS A 573 -17.50 -6.54 -3.25
CA HIS A 573 -16.42 -7.30 -2.62
C HIS A 573 -15.27 -7.76 -3.54
N GLU A 574 -15.22 -7.33 -4.81
CA GLU A 574 -14.02 -7.43 -5.67
C GLU A 574 -13.06 -6.25 -5.38
N LEU A 575 -12.28 -6.40 -4.31
CA LEU A 575 -11.43 -5.33 -3.75
C LEU A 575 -9.92 -5.56 -3.92
N PHE A 576 -9.46 -6.80 -4.07
CA PHE A 576 -8.05 -7.18 -3.93
C PHE A 576 -7.46 -7.69 -5.24
N ALA A 577 -6.44 -7.01 -5.76
CA ALA A 577 -5.88 -7.30 -7.07
C ALA A 577 -5.22 -8.68 -7.14
N GLY A 578 -4.54 -9.14 -6.08
CA GLY A 578 -3.99 -10.50 -5.97
C GLY A 578 -4.99 -11.55 -5.48
N GLY A 579 -6.27 -11.18 -5.30
CA GLY A 579 -7.32 -12.05 -4.77
C GLY A 579 -7.42 -12.07 -3.24
N ARG A 580 -8.39 -12.82 -2.71
CA ARG A 580 -8.67 -12.83 -1.25
C ARG A 580 -7.59 -13.54 -0.43
N TYR A 581 -6.96 -14.58 -0.97
CA TYR A 581 -6.07 -15.49 -0.23
C TYR A 581 -4.68 -15.56 -0.89
N THR A 582 -3.80 -14.63 -0.55
CA THR A 582 -2.44 -14.55 -1.11
C THR A 582 -1.42 -15.40 -0.35
N LEU A 583 -1.65 -15.63 0.95
CA LEU A 583 -0.72 -16.34 1.80
C LEU A 583 -0.59 -17.79 1.35
N LEU A 584 0.64 -18.25 1.10
CA LEU A 584 0.95 -19.59 0.57
C LEU A 584 0.24 -19.93 -0.75
N SER A 585 -0.29 -18.94 -1.47
CA SER A 585 -0.95 -19.18 -2.75
C SER A 585 0.04 -19.74 -3.78
N LYS A 586 -0.46 -20.52 -4.74
CA LYS A 586 0.33 -21.05 -5.87
C LYS A 586 0.06 -20.28 -7.17
N SER A 587 -1.09 -19.62 -7.23
CA SER A 587 -1.58 -18.78 -8.32
C SER A 587 -2.46 -17.68 -7.76
N GLU A 588 -2.62 -16.58 -8.50
CA GLU A 588 -3.67 -15.58 -8.27
C GLU A 588 -5.03 -16.24 -8.53
N VAL A 589 -5.98 -16.06 -7.62
CA VAL A 589 -7.36 -16.58 -7.73
C VAL A 589 -8.33 -15.55 -7.15
N GLY A 590 -9.37 -15.22 -7.91
CA GLY A 590 -10.35 -14.19 -7.58
C GLY A 590 -9.77 -12.77 -7.61
N GLY A 591 -8.64 -12.59 -8.30
CA GLY A 591 -7.94 -11.30 -8.46
C GLY A 591 -8.41 -10.51 -9.67
N VAL A 592 -7.67 -9.45 -10.01
CA VAL A 592 -8.01 -8.57 -11.14
C VAL A 592 -7.85 -9.27 -12.48
N SER A 593 -6.94 -10.26 -12.60
CA SER A 593 -6.80 -11.04 -13.84
C SER A 593 -8.09 -11.82 -14.14
N ASP A 594 -8.64 -12.51 -13.14
CA ASP A 594 -9.90 -13.25 -13.30
C ASP A 594 -11.06 -12.29 -13.61
N ALA A 595 -11.08 -11.11 -13.00
CA ALA A 595 -12.09 -10.09 -13.27
C ALA A 595 -12.01 -9.54 -14.71
N ALA A 596 -10.79 -9.39 -15.24
CA ALA A 596 -10.57 -9.00 -16.63
C ALA A 596 -10.95 -10.11 -17.61
N ASP A 597 -10.60 -11.36 -17.31
CA ASP A 597 -10.83 -12.52 -18.17
C ASP A 597 -12.31 -12.85 -18.40
N ARG A 598 -13.21 -12.33 -17.55
CA ARG A 598 -14.65 -12.38 -17.80
C ARG A 598 -15.08 -11.68 -19.08
N CYS A 599 -14.26 -10.74 -19.57
CA CYS A 599 -14.56 -9.93 -20.76
C CYS A 599 -15.92 -9.20 -20.64
N ASP A 600 -16.31 -8.84 -19.42
CA ASP A 600 -17.57 -8.13 -19.15
C ASP A 600 -17.63 -6.83 -19.97
N ASP A 601 -18.82 -6.47 -20.46
CA ASP A 601 -19.07 -5.16 -21.06
C ASP A 601 -18.85 -4.04 -20.03
N VAL A 602 -18.05 -3.04 -20.43
CA VAL A 602 -17.65 -1.89 -19.61
C VAL A 602 -17.91 -0.54 -20.30
N LEU A 603 -18.58 -0.53 -21.46
CA LEU A 603 -18.94 0.72 -22.13
C LEU A 603 -20.15 1.37 -21.45
N ASN A 604 -19.97 2.57 -20.88
CA ASN A 604 -21.00 3.30 -20.16
C ASN A 604 -21.62 2.46 -19.02
N GLN A 605 -20.76 1.82 -18.23
CA GLN A 605 -21.13 0.95 -17.10
C GLN A 605 -20.49 1.45 -15.81
N ASP A 606 -20.84 0.82 -14.69
CA ASP A 606 -20.06 0.94 -13.46
C ASP A 606 -18.74 0.17 -13.60
N VAL A 607 -17.65 0.91 -13.76
CA VAL A 607 -16.30 0.39 -14.05
C VAL A 607 -15.38 0.58 -12.86
N VAL A 608 -14.37 -0.29 -12.74
CA VAL A 608 -13.27 -0.14 -11.80
C VAL A 608 -11.97 -0.09 -12.61
N CYS A 609 -11.10 0.84 -12.25
CA CYS A 609 -9.76 0.98 -12.80
C CYS A 609 -8.72 0.52 -11.78
N TRP A 610 -7.73 -0.25 -12.22
CA TRP A 610 -6.65 -0.72 -11.37
C TRP A 610 -5.33 -0.27 -11.95
N SER A 611 -4.61 0.60 -11.26
CA SER A 611 -3.33 1.12 -11.73
C SER A 611 -2.19 0.44 -11.01
N VAL A 612 -1.30 -0.17 -11.77
CA VAL A 612 -0.16 -0.94 -11.29
C VAL A 612 1.13 -0.21 -11.62
N PHE A 613 1.99 -0.08 -10.63
CA PHE A 613 3.31 0.50 -10.79
C PHE A 613 4.29 -0.13 -9.81
N GLY A 614 5.58 -0.12 -10.14
CA GLY A 614 6.58 -0.80 -9.33
C GLY A 614 7.94 -0.13 -9.29
N LEU A 615 8.62 -0.33 -8.17
CA LEU A 615 10.03 0.01 -7.97
C LEU A 615 10.83 -1.27 -8.24
N THR A 616 11.60 -1.31 -9.34
CA THR A 616 12.64 -2.33 -9.49
C THR A 616 13.86 -1.88 -8.69
N HIS A 617 14.07 -2.49 -7.52
CA HIS A 617 15.12 -2.11 -6.60
C HIS A 617 16.35 -2.98 -6.84
N ASN A 618 17.39 -2.35 -7.40
CA ASN A 618 18.76 -2.87 -7.40
C ASN A 618 19.51 -2.17 -6.28
N PRO A 619 19.66 -2.79 -5.09
CA PRO A 619 20.18 -2.08 -3.92
C PRO A 619 21.57 -1.50 -4.15
N ARG A 620 21.83 -0.34 -3.57
CA ARG A 620 23.15 0.33 -3.58
C ARG A 620 23.68 0.48 -2.16
N VAL A 621 24.97 0.80 -2.03
CA VAL A 621 25.61 0.98 -0.72
C VAL A 621 24.95 2.12 0.07
N GLU A 622 24.48 3.17 -0.62
CA GLU A 622 23.77 4.29 -0.01
C GLU A 622 22.39 3.93 0.55
N ASP A 623 21.86 2.74 0.26
CA ASP A 623 20.62 2.24 0.86
C ASP A 623 20.86 1.61 2.25
N TRP A 624 22.10 1.63 2.74
CA TRP A 624 22.53 0.97 3.97
C TRP A 624 23.17 1.97 4.96
N PRO A 625 22.91 1.84 6.29
CA PRO A 625 22.09 0.83 6.96
C PRO A 625 20.58 1.05 6.89
N VAL A 626 20.13 2.24 6.48
CA VAL A 626 18.71 2.57 6.28
C VAL A 626 18.59 3.35 4.97
N MET A 627 17.67 2.95 4.11
CA MET A 627 17.58 3.47 2.76
C MET A 627 16.92 4.85 2.74
N PRO A 628 17.50 5.81 2.00
CA PRO A 628 16.79 7.02 1.63
C PRO A 628 15.48 6.70 0.91
N VAL A 629 14.51 7.58 1.06
CA VAL A 629 13.18 7.37 0.51
C VAL A 629 13.18 7.37 -1.02
N GLU A 630 12.59 6.32 -1.61
CA GLU A 630 12.25 6.24 -3.04
C GLU A 630 10.74 6.46 -3.21
N MET A 631 10.32 7.26 -4.19
CA MET A 631 8.93 7.73 -4.32
C MET A 631 8.34 7.43 -5.69
N LEU A 632 7.14 6.84 -5.72
CA LEU A 632 6.34 6.60 -6.92
C LEU A 632 4.97 7.27 -6.79
N GLN A 633 4.48 7.84 -7.89
CA GLN A 633 3.23 8.60 -7.91
C GLN A 633 2.33 8.19 -9.06
N LEU A 634 1.03 8.12 -8.78
CA LEU A 634 -0.05 8.03 -9.73
C LEU A 634 -0.84 9.35 -9.72
N HIS A 635 -1.07 9.92 -10.90
CA HIS A 635 -1.80 11.18 -11.06
C HIS A 635 -3.18 10.95 -11.66
N ILE A 636 -4.19 11.53 -11.02
CA ILE A 636 -5.60 11.53 -11.46
C ILE A 636 -6.05 12.99 -11.51
N SER A 637 -6.42 13.49 -12.68
CA SER A 637 -6.64 14.93 -12.92
C SER A 637 -7.88 15.19 -13.78
N PRO A 638 -8.61 16.29 -13.60
CA PRO A 638 -9.78 16.58 -14.43
C PRO A 638 -9.39 16.76 -15.91
N SER A 639 -10.17 16.19 -16.81
CA SER A 639 -10.08 16.38 -18.27
C SER A 639 -11.46 16.78 -18.77
N ASP A 640 -11.61 18.04 -19.17
CA ASP A 640 -12.91 18.58 -19.61
C ASP A 640 -14.00 18.47 -18.52
N PHE A 641 -13.65 18.22 -17.25
CA PHE A 641 -14.64 18.15 -16.18
C PHE A 641 -15.26 19.53 -15.87
N PHE A 642 -14.43 20.57 -15.86
CA PHE A 642 -14.82 21.96 -15.62
C PHE A 642 -14.78 22.80 -16.89
N THR A 643 -15.46 23.95 -16.90
CA THR A 643 -15.47 24.90 -18.04
C THR A 643 -14.28 25.87 -18.05
N GLY A 644 -13.43 25.81 -17.04
CA GLY A 644 -12.23 26.62 -16.88
C GLY A 644 -11.34 26.04 -15.77
N ASN A 645 -10.22 26.69 -15.48
CA ASN A 645 -9.35 26.28 -14.39
C ASN A 645 -10.09 26.42 -13.03
N PRO A 646 -10.32 25.31 -12.29
CA PRO A 646 -11.09 25.32 -11.05
C PRO A 646 -10.36 25.99 -9.87
N ALA A 647 -9.09 26.36 -10.05
CA ALA A 647 -8.25 27.04 -9.07
C ALA A 647 -8.11 28.56 -9.30
N LEU A 648 -8.91 29.17 -10.19
CA LEU A 648 -8.85 30.61 -10.45
C LEU A 648 -9.33 31.47 -9.29
N ASP A 649 -10.17 30.93 -8.41
CA ASP A 649 -10.68 31.59 -7.22
C ASP A 649 -9.80 31.38 -5.97
N VAL A 650 -8.68 30.65 -6.11
CA VAL A 650 -7.67 30.55 -5.06
C VAL A 650 -7.01 31.93 -4.88
N PRO A 651 -6.99 32.49 -3.64
CA PRO A 651 -6.40 33.80 -3.40
C PRO A 651 -4.93 33.91 -3.82
N SER A 652 -4.56 35.05 -4.39
CA SER A 652 -3.20 35.38 -4.86
C SER A 652 -2.37 36.13 -3.82
N ASP A 653 -2.69 36.00 -2.53
CA ASP A 653 -2.07 36.80 -1.48
C ASP A 653 -0.59 36.44 -1.26
N LYS A 654 0.21 37.47 -0.98
CA LYS A 654 1.59 37.29 -0.57
C LYS A 654 1.63 36.68 0.83
N ASP A 655 2.44 35.63 1.01
CA ASP A 655 2.75 35.14 2.35
C ASP A 655 3.50 36.21 3.16
N VAL A 656 2.84 36.73 4.20
CA VAL A 656 3.38 37.78 5.07
C VAL A 656 4.47 37.28 6.02
N ALA A 657 4.60 35.95 6.19
CA ALA A 657 5.64 35.34 7.01
C ALA A 657 6.99 35.23 6.27
N SER A 658 6.99 35.17 4.94
CA SER A 658 8.20 35.12 4.12
C SER A 658 9.11 36.33 4.33
N ARG A 659 10.43 36.08 4.43
CA ARG A 659 11.49 37.08 4.66
C ARG A 659 12.65 36.88 3.69
N LEU A 660 13.33 37.96 3.32
CA LEU A 660 14.58 37.88 2.57
C LEU A 660 15.69 37.32 3.48
N THR A 661 16.56 36.48 2.93
CA THR A 661 17.83 36.15 3.57
C THR A 661 18.82 37.32 3.40
N SER A 662 19.72 37.53 4.35
CA SER A 662 20.70 38.62 4.30
C SER A 662 21.57 38.52 3.04
N GLY A 663 21.63 39.60 2.24
CA GLY A 663 22.64 39.74 1.17
C GLY A 663 22.14 39.89 -0.27
N CYS A 664 20.84 39.92 -0.56
CA CYS A 664 20.35 40.17 -1.94
C CYS A 664 19.10 41.06 -2.02
N CYS A 665 19.14 41.93 -3.04
CA CYS A 665 18.08 42.81 -3.57
C CYS A 665 17.76 44.09 -2.76
N LYS A 666 18.28 45.23 -3.24
CA LYS A 666 17.75 46.58 -2.93
C LYS A 666 16.28 46.66 -3.38
N GLU A 667 15.48 47.43 -2.66
CA GLU A 667 14.00 47.45 -2.58
C GLU A 667 13.18 47.64 -3.88
N GLU A 668 13.77 47.62 -5.08
CA GLU A 668 13.03 47.69 -6.34
C GLU A 668 12.65 46.28 -6.83
N GLY A 669 11.78 45.61 -6.06
CA GLY A 669 11.12 44.40 -6.52
C GLY A 669 10.02 44.70 -7.56
N PRO A 670 9.74 43.79 -8.50
CA PRO A 670 8.62 43.96 -9.43
C PRO A 670 7.30 44.11 -8.66
N LYS A 671 6.41 45.00 -9.14
CA LYS A 671 5.05 45.16 -8.60
C LYS A 671 4.27 43.86 -8.84
N LEU A 672 4.05 43.08 -7.78
CA LEU A 672 3.09 41.97 -7.75
C LEU A 672 1.66 42.51 -7.85
#